data_AF-A0A9D6HBU5-F1
#
_entry.id   AF-A0A9D6HBU5-F1
#
_cell.length_a   1.000
_cell.length_b   1.000
_cell.length_c   1.000
_cell.angle_alpha   90.00
_cell.angle_beta   90.00
_cell.angle_gamma   90.00
#
_symmetry.space_group_name_H-M   'P 1'
#
loop_
_entity.id
_entity.type
_entity.pdbx_description
1 polymer ?
#
loop_
_entity_poly.entity_id
_entity_poly.type
_entity_poly.pdbx_seq_one_letter_code
_entity_poly.pdbx_strand_id
1 'polypeptide(L)'
;MPPAATVTLAHHGLELRCAAAEVREDRPVGDADLEQLAAWTARYRDLASAVAPAAGLLALGQELFAWLNGADRFLDRILDVATPPLLVEFAVGRSDNPRARTFLDAPWELLAQDGRHWALGELAYSPVRRIGKAASPPAPSPNRLSVVFMAAAPRGADNLDYEAEEASILGATRSLGLDLVVEESGELEQLAAVVARERPDVVQISCHGALEPEPGLLLEDEVGDPAYTKARDLVRRLAAHHPRLLFLSACQTGQADPELDSLARSLVRSGAPAVLGWAASVRDREAALFAAYLHHRLAAGEDLAHALAYARLDLAGSQELEPDAAGVSNARDWHLARLYLNPMGGGALATASGPRKLVNRGAGVKAFLDRKGKRVPVAGELEFVGRRRSMQAILREFRASRSVRRAGALIRGMGRQGKSSVAARVAHRLEPTHETVVIYDRYDAPAILAAFRERIATPEVMAIIERYADDVRDRPAHLLPALTELLEGPCAQVRKDADGRVASRPVLLVVDDLERALQARETGLHVLAPEYVESIRAVVEAFASADTDSRLLFTSRFLFTLPASGGADLATQLYDLPLPAMDSHEAQKQAFAKLRVELSTPRTVVSEPAPGLWYRAIAAAQGNPGLQDILVSRCLADEEAGALCLDQMDDFLRNGSLPSEQKVRDFFLSLALQSLLDLLAPEERDLLRKTQLFQIPVPRAVVRLLSADGLAEAADRRIERLSSLGLIELYESPSRGQEPELAGNALAQPLSGELTDQERRELAQRVTGALFESWGGEAGNRDRSYAQDNELTRLALCGKNAYVAARTTADALRDLARRFEYRQAAEWAKQSLALLDEAGAPASVDLLRTAAERCEQVGDTVEADGWMSRALEMLADPANQGDAAGHAATLIVHARALVARGRPDEALPFLERAQALLPPGREQAIVLGDIARIRAEKGEVEGALELHQEELKVYEGLGDKRSRAVTLGDIARIRAGKGEVEAALELHQEELKVYEGLGDKRSRAVTLGDIARIRADKGEVEAALELHQERLGIFEGLGDKRERAVTLGDIAQMRGDKGEVEAALELHQERLEIFEGLGDKDGIANTMWSMARIDLRRRQYEAAFPKLVTAYRINLELGRLDGICMVGLDVGQLLCAFGSVQEGVGILARSRDGFVTLGRMEMARWTQALIDQMPGGDPPSEGPESSD
;
A
#
# COMPACT_ATOMS: atom_id res chain seq x y z
N MET A 1 5.00 49.79 -14.35
CA MET A 1 5.19 50.93 -15.28
C MET A 1 6.25 50.53 -16.31
N PRO A 2 6.29 51.13 -17.52
CA PRO A 2 7.39 50.90 -18.46
C PRO A 2 8.75 51.35 -17.85
N PRO A 3 9.88 50.78 -18.32
CA PRO A 3 11.20 51.20 -17.85
C PRO A 3 11.44 52.68 -18.12
N ALA A 4 12.19 53.35 -17.23
CA ALA A 4 12.49 54.78 -17.33
C ALA A 4 13.39 55.08 -18.55
N ALA A 5 14.27 54.14 -18.90
CA ALA A 5 15.08 54.19 -20.11
C ALA A 5 15.27 52.80 -20.73
N THR A 6 15.53 52.76 -22.03
CA THR A 6 15.82 51.54 -22.81
C THR A 6 17.10 51.74 -23.62
N VAL A 7 18.01 50.79 -23.52
CA VAL A 7 19.28 50.68 -24.24
C VAL A 7 19.17 49.44 -25.13
N THR A 8 18.92 49.62 -26.43
CA THR A 8 18.68 48.51 -27.36
C THR A 8 19.88 48.32 -28.28
N LEU A 9 20.47 47.12 -28.32
CA LEU A 9 21.46 46.78 -29.34
C LEU A 9 20.77 46.37 -30.64
N ALA A 10 20.81 47.25 -31.63
CA ALA A 10 20.33 47.03 -33.00
C ALA A 10 21.49 46.58 -33.92
N HIS A 11 21.18 46.20 -35.17
CA HIS A 11 22.17 45.69 -36.14
C HIS A 11 23.35 46.64 -36.41
N HIS A 12 23.19 47.95 -36.19
CA HIS A 12 24.19 48.97 -36.53
C HIS A 12 24.67 49.82 -35.32
N GLY A 13 24.21 49.55 -34.10
CA GLY A 13 24.58 50.36 -32.91
C GLY A 13 23.65 50.20 -31.71
N LEU A 14 23.89 50.98 -30.65
CA LEU A 14 22.98 51.17 -29.53
C LEU A 14 21.96 52.23 -29.86
N GLU A 15 20.68 51.88 -29.75
CA GLU A 15 19.59 52.82 -29.70
C GLU A 15 19.25 53.09 -28.23
N LEU A 16 19.54 54.30 -27.78
CA LEU A 16 19.34 54.79 -26.43
C LEU A 16 18.06 55.63 -26.39
N ARG A 17 17.11 55.28 -25.54
CA ARG A 17 15.81 55.95 -25.44
C ARG A 17 15.43 56.22 -23.99
N CYS A 18 15.03 57.44 -23.67
CA CYS A 18 14.38 57.81 -22.42
C CYS A 18 13.24 58.79 -22.72
N ALA A 19 11.99 58.33 -22.56
CA ALA A 19 10.83 59.14 -22.90
C ALA A 19 10.66 60.35 -21.97
N ALA A 20 10.96 60.20 -20.67
CA ALA A 20 10.83 61.27 -19.69
C ALA A 20 11.87 62.39 -19.88
N ALA A 21 13.04 62.06 -20.43
CA ALA A 21 14.10 63.03 -20.75
C ALA A 21 14.03 63.52 -22.22
N GLU A 22 13.04 63.07 -23.00
CA GLU A 22 12.97 63.26 -24.47
C GLU A 22 14.25 62.86 -25.22
N VAL A 23 14.99 61.88 -24.70
CA VAL A 23 16.26 61.43 -25.28
C VAL A 23 16.02 60.29 -26.27
N ARG A 24 16.53 60.46 -27.49
CA ARG A 24 16.71 59.39 -28.48
C ARG A 24 18.06 59.57 -29.16
N GLU A 25 18.95 58.63 -28.96
CA GLU A 25 20.32 58.68 -29.46
C GLU A 25 20.71 57.34 -30.08
N ASP A 26 21.25 57.38 -31.29
CA ASP A 26 21.76 56.19 -31.99
C ASP A 26 23.29 56.26 -31.99
N ARG A 27 23.93 55.45 -31.14
CA ARG A 27 25.39 55.37 -31.04
C ARG A 27 25.91 54.16 -31.81
N PRO A 28 26.80 54.32 -32.80
CA PRO A 28 27.42 53.16 -33.46
C PRO A 28 28.26 52.35 -32.46
N VAL A 29 28.18 51.02 -32.57
CA VAL A 29 28.99 50.08 -31.77
C VAL A 29 29.86 49.29 -32.72
N GLY A 30 31.17 49.51 -32.63
CA GLY A 30 32.18 48.77 -33.40
C GLY A 30 32.61 47.47 -32.72
N ASP A 31 33.53 46.75 -33.36
CA ASP A 31 34.10 45.53 -32.76
C ASP A 31 34.99 45.87 -31.55
N ALA A 32 35.67 47.01 -31.55
CA ALA A 32 36.45 47.50 -30.40
C ALA A 32 35.58 47.77 -29.14
N ASP A 33 34.35 48.26 -29.31
CA ASP A 33 33.40 48.43 -28.20
C ASP A 33 32.98 47.07 -27.62
N LEU A 34 32.79 46.07 -28.47
CA LEU A 34 32.44 44.70 -28.05
C LEU A 34 33.63 44.00 -27.37
N GLU A 35 34.85 44.18 -27.87
CA GLU A 35 36.07 43.70 -27.22
C GLU A 35 36.23 44.32 -25.83
N GLN A 36 35.95 45.62 -25.68
CA GLN A 36 35.98 46.30 -24.39
C GLN A 36 34.91 45.77 -23.42
N LEU A 37 33.67 45.57 -23.89
CA LEU A 37 32.59 44.95 -23.09
C LEU A 37 32.96 43.52 -22.66
N ALA A 38 33.59 42.74 -23.53
CA ALA A 38 34.10 41.41 -23.22
C ALA A 38 35.22 41.48 -22.16
N ALA A 39 36.16 42.42 -22.29
CA ALA A 39 37.23 42.62 -21.33
C ALA A 39 36.71 43.01 -19.94
N TRP A 40 35.72 43.90 -19.86
CA TRP A 40 35.04 44.24 -18.60
C TRP A 40 34.30 43.07 -17.99
N THR A 41 33.61 42.27 -18.82
CA THR A 41 32.94 41.05 -18.36
C THR A 41 33.94 40.04 -17.79
N ALA A 42 35.12 39.88 -18.41
CA ALA A 42 36.19 39.03 -17.89
C ALA A 42 36.73 39.55 -16.55
N ARG A 43 37.06 40.85 -16.47
CA ARG A 43 37.52 41.48 -15.22
C ARG A 43 36.49 41.39 -14.10
N TYR A 44 35.19 41.51 -14.41
CA TYR A 44 34.12 41.31 -13.44
C TYR A 44 34.09 39.90 -12.89
N ARG A 45 34.27 38.89 -13.73
CA ARG A 45 34.30 37.48 -13.31
C ARG A 45 35.40 37.24 -12.28
N ASP A 46 36.59 37.77 -12.53
CA ASP A 46 37.72 37.68 -11.59
C ASP A 46 37.38 38.37 -10.27
N LEU A 47 36.85 39.60 -10.34
CA LEU A 47 36.46 40.38 -9.15
C LEU A 47 35.33 39.70 -8.35
N ALA A 48 34.32 39.14 -9.00
CA ALA A 48 33.19 38.48 -8.34
C ALA A 48 33.59 37.25 -7.50
N SER A 49 34.78 36.70 -7.74
CA SER A 49 35.35 35.58 -6.97
C SER A 49 36.38 36.00 -5.92
N ALA A 50 36.72 37.30 -5.84
CA ALA A 50 37.78 37.79 -4.98
C ALA A 50 37.30 38.04 -3.53
N VAL A 51 38.22 37.92 -2.56
CA VAL A 51 37.92 38.04 -1.12
C VAL A 51 37.50 39.47 -0.71
N ALA A 52 38.00 40.50 -1.41
CA ALA A 52 37.72 41.91 -1.12
C ALA A 52 37.56 42.74 -2.42
N PRO A 53 36.44 42.61 -3.15
CA PRO A 53 36.32 43.12 -4.50
C PRO A 53 35.83 44.58 -4.59
N ALA A 54 35.37 45.17 -3.49
CA ALA A 54 34.61 46.44 -3.46
C ALA A 54 35.24 47.58 -4.27
N ALA A 55 36.53 47.88 -4.05
CA ALA A 55 37.22 48.95 -4.78
C ALA A 55 37.35 48.65 -6.29
N GLY A 56 37.59 47.39 -6.65
CA GLY A 56 37.70 46.95 -8.04
C GLY A 56 36.36 47.01 -8.78
N LEU A 57 35.28 46.61 -8.10
CA LEU A 57 33.91 46.68 -8.62
C LEU A 57 33.48 48.13 -8.84
N LEU A 58 33.82 49.03 -7.90
CA LEU A 58 33.52 50.46 -8.02
C LEU A 58 34.23 51.09 -9.22
N ALA A 59 35.53 50.82 -9.39
CA ALA A 59 36.31 51.31 -10.53
C ALA A 59 35.73 50.81 -11.86
N LEU A 60 35.38 49.52 -11.94
CA LEU A 60 34.75 48.94 -13.12
C LEU A 60 33.38 49.58 -13.41
N GLY A 61 32.60 49.87 -12.38
CA GLY A 61 31.33 50.57 -12.46
C GLY A 61 31.44 51.99 -13.04
N GLN A 62 32.49 52.71 -12.66
CA GLN A 62 32.79 54.06 -13.17
C GLN A 62 33.24 54.02 -14.63
N GLU A 63 34.02 53.01 -15.04
CA GLU A 63 34.41 52.80 -16.44
C GLU A 63 33.18 52.51 -17.32
N LEU A 64 32.29 51.63 -16.86
CA LEU A 64 31.02 51.32 -17.55
C LEU A 64 30.11 52.54 -17.65
N PHE A 65 30.01 53.32 -16.58
CA PHE A 65 29.27 54.58 -16.58
C PHE A 65 29.85 55.55 -17.61
N ALA A 66 31.15 55.81 -17.58
CA ALA A 66 31.80 56.73 -18.51
C ALA A 66 31.62 56.30 -19.96
N TRP A 67 31.73 55.00 -20.24
CA TRP A 67 31.50 54.46 -21.57
C TRP A 67 30.05 54.63 -22.00
N LEU A 68 29.07 54.22 -21.20
CA LEU A 68 27.66 54.30 -21.59
C LEU A 68 27.13 55.75 -21.63
N ASN A 69 27.64 56.63 -20.78
CA ASN A 69 27.31 58.06 -20.77
C ASN A 69 27.77 58.74 -22.08
N GLY A 70 28.93 58.33 -22.61
CA GLY A 70 29.45 58.80 -23.90
C GLY A 70 29.71 60.32 -23.96
N ALA A 71 30.06 60.82 -25.14
CA ALA A 71 30.26 62.26 -25.36
C ALA A 71 28.95 63.06 -25.23
N ASP A 72 27.83 62.42 -25.55
CA ASP A 72 26.51 63.02 -25.53
C ASP A 72 25.89 63.07 -24.12
N ARG A 73 26.57 62.57 -23.08
CA ARG A 73 26.13 62.61 -21.68
C ARG A 73 24.75 61.99 -21.46
N PHE A 74 24.51 60.84 -22.07
CA PHE A 74 23.23 60.13 -22.06
C PHE A 74 22.72 59.83 -20.64
N LEU A 75 23.58 59.27 -19.80
CA LEU A 75 23.22 58.87 -18.43
C LEU A 75 23.01 60.08 -17.52
N ASP A 76 23.78 61.15 -17.68
CA ASP A 76 23.59 62.39 -16.90
C ASP A 76 22.18 62.97 -17.15
N ARG A 77 21.72 62.98 -18.40
CA ARG A 77 20.35 63.46 -18.74
C ARG A 77 19.24 62.58 -18.17
N ILE A 78 19.50 61.28 -18.00
CA ILE A 78 18.54 60.38 -17.35
C ILE A 78 18.45 60.71 -15.86
N LEU A 79 19.59 60.96 -15.21
CA LEU A 79 19.64 61.30 -13.79
C LEU A 79 18.86 62.56 -13.44
N ASP A 80 18.89 63.57 -14.32
CA ASP A 80 18.15 64.83 -14.13
C ASP A 80 16.63 64.62 -13.97
N VAL A 81 16.09 63.52 -14.50
CA VAL A 81 14.66 63.19 -14.47
C VAL A 81 14.34 61.86 -13.78
N ALA A 82 15.35 61.20 -13.19
CA ALA A 82 15.21 59.87 -12.63
C ALA A 82 14.38 59.88 -11.34
N THR A 83 13.43 58.94 -11.23
CA THR A 83 12.69 58.66 -10.00
C THR A 83 13.01 57.24 -9.51
N PRO A 84 13.27 57.03 -8.22
CA PRO A 84 13.54 55.69 -7.70
C PRO A 84 12.28 54.79 -7.72
N PRO A 85 12.42 53.49 -8.02
CA PRO A 85 13.65 52.84 -8.47
C PRO A 85 13.93 53.13 -9.95
N LEU A 86 15.19 53.44 -10.28
CA LEU A 86 15.62 53.71 -11.66
C LEU A 86 15.80 52.39 -12.43
N LEU A 87 14.83 52.08 -13.30
CA LEU A 87 14.88 50.90 -14.16
C LEU A 87 15.41 51.22 -15.55
N VAL A 88 16.48 50.52 -15.95
CA VAL A 88 17.05 50.60 -17.30
C VAL A 88 16.99 49.24 -17.97
N GLU A 89 16.31 49.18 -19.11
CA GLU A 89 16.17 47.96 -19.89
C GLU A 89 17.28 47.86 -20.96
N PHE A 90 18.07 46.78 -20.92
CA PHE A 90 19.07 46.42 -21.91
C PHE A 90 18.50 45.35 -22.85
N ALA A 91 18.14 45.74 -24.06
CA ALA A 91 17.37 44.91 -24.99
C ALA A 91 18.20 44.45 -26.21
N VAL A 92 17.93 43.23 -26.67
CA VAL A 92 18.51 42.65 -27.90
C VAL A 92 17.43 41.99 -28.75
N GLY A 93 17.74 41.71 -30.02
CA GLY A 93 16.87 40.92 -30.91
C GLY A 93 16.67 39.47 -30.43
N ARG A 94 15.72 38.74 -31.04
CA ARG A 94 15.47 37.32 -30.71
C ARG A 94 16.57 36.37 -31.20
N SER A 95 17.28 36.74 -32.26
CA SER A 95 18.34 35.90 -32.84
C SER A 95 19.50 35.74 -31.87
N ASP A 96 19.97 34.51 -31.71
CA ASP A 96 21.20 34.25 -30.98
C ASP A 96 22.43 34.61 -31.81
N ASN A 97 23.26 35.52 -31.29
CA ASN A 97 24.54 35.87 -31.90
C ASN A 97 25.53 36.39 -30.84
N PRO A 98 26.85 36.32 -31.10
CA PRO A 98 27.88 36.73 -30.13
C PRO A 98 27.76 38.18 -29.66
N ARG A 99 27.44 39.13 -30.55
CA ARG A 99 27.32 40.57 -30.19
C ARG A 99 26.24 40.78 -29.11
N ALA A 100 25.08 40.15 -29.30
CA ALA A 100 23.98 40.19 -28.34
C ALA A 100 24.35 39.52 -27.01
N ARG A 101 25.10 38.41 -27.05
CA ARG A 101 25.57 37.74 -25.84
C ARG A 101 26.49 38.65 -25.03
N THR A 102 27.56 39.16 -25.64
CA THR A 102 28.55 40.05 -25.00
C THR A 102 27.89 41.28 -24.37
N PHE A 103 26.94 41.90 -25.06
CA PHE A 103 26.22 43.06 -24.54
C PHE A 103 25.33 42.74 -23.32
N LEU A 104 24.65 41.59 -23.34
CA LEU A 104 23.86 41.14 -22.19
C LEU A 104 24.75 40.69 -21.02
N ASP A 105 25.94 40.16 -21.25
CA ASP A 105 26.81 39.64 -20.17
C ASP A 105 27.51 40.73 -19.36
N ALA A 106 27.60 41.95 -19.90
CA ALA A 106 28.19 43.09 -19.24
C ALA A 106 27.55 43.34 -17.85
N PRO A 107 28.34 43.71 -16.84
CA PRO A 107 27.90 43.81 -15.45
C PRO A 107 27.24 45.17 -15.18
N TRP A 108 26.13 45.43 -15.86
CA TRP A 108 25.37 46.68 -15.77
C TRP A 108 24.96 47.03 -14.34
N GLU A 109 24.86 46.04 -13.45
CA GLU A 109 24.57 46.22 -12.02
C GLU A 109 25.58 47.15 -11.32
N LEU A 110 26.80 47.25 -11.85
CA LEU A 110 27.89 48.00 -11.23
C LEU A 110 27.90 49.49 -11.56
N LEU A 111 27.02 50.01 -12.42
CA LEU A 111 27.03 51.43 -12.78
C LEU A 111 27.21 52.33 -11.55
N ALA A 112 28.25 53.16 -11.59
CA ALA A 112 28.69 53.95 -10.45
C ALA A 112 29.13 55.35 -10.87
N GLN A 113 28.81 56.32 -10.03
CA GLN A 113 29.19 57.72 -10.18
C GLN A 113 29.46 58.30 -8.78
N ASP A 114 30.34 59.30 -8.70
CA ASP A 114 30.68 59.99 -7.44
C ASP A 114 31.11 59.05 -6.29
N GLY A 115 31.79 57.96 -6.66
CA GLY A 115 32.33 56.99 -5.71
C GLY A 115 31.29 56.05 -5.08
N ARG A 116 30.06 55.96 -5.63
CA ARG A 116 29.03 55.02 -5.18
C ARG A 116 28.34 54.31 -6.34
N HIS A 117 27.94 53.06 -6.11
CA HIS A 117 27.08 52.32 -7.03
C HIS A 117 25.66 52.86 -7.00
N TRP A 118 25.03 53.02 -8.16
CA TRP A 118 23.64 53.49 -8.24
C TRP A 118 22.65 52.51 -7.60
N ALA A 119 22.95 51.21 -7.65
CA ALA A 119 22.12 50.16 -7.08
C ALA A 119 22.05 50.24 -5.53
N LEU A 120 23.08 50.81 -4.89
CA LEU A 120 23.17 50.98 -3.43
C LEU A 120 22.83 52.41 -2.98
N GLY A 121 22.49 53.30 -3.92
CA GLY A 121 22.18 54.69 -3.65
C GLY A 121 20.67 54.97 -3.62
N GLU A 122 20.32 56.25 -3.51
CA GLU A 122 18.92 56.71 -3.44
C GLU A 122 18.10 56.37 -4.69
N LEU A 123 18.77 56.09 -5.81
CA LEU A 123 18.13 55.73 -7.08
C LEU A 123 17.54 54.33 -7.09
N ALA A 124 17.96 53.42 -6.19
CA ALA A 124 17.62 52.01 -6.24
C ALA A 124 17.69 51.46 -7.68
N TYR A 125 18.85 51.63 -8.33
CA TYR A 125 19.00 51.30 -9.74
C TYR A 125 18.94 49.78 -9.98
N SER A 126 18.24 49.38 -11.04
CA SER A 126 18.19 47.97 -11.45
C SER A 126 18.20 47.81 -12.98
N PRO A 127 19.21 47.11 -13.53
CA PRO A 127 19.23 46.73 -14.94
C PRO A 127 18.31 45.53 -15.19
N VAL A 128 17.58 45.58 -16.31
CA VAL A 128 16.73 44.48 -16.78
C VAL A 128 17.18 44.06 -18.17
N ARG A 129 17.39 42.77 -18.42
CA ARG A 129 17.82 42.27 -19.73
C ARG A 129 16.64 41.73 -20.52
N ARG A 130 16.36 42.24 -21.72
CA ARG A 130 15.24 41.77 -22.56
C ARG A 130 15.73 41.11 -23.85
N ILE A 131 15.19 39.92 -24.14
CA ILE A 131 15.42 39.20 -25.39
C ILE A 131 14.16 39.28 -26.24
N GLY A 132 14.25 40.03 -27.34
CA GLY A 132 13.14 40.33 -28.24
C GLY A 132 12.40 41.62 -27.88
N LYS A 133 11.47 42.02 -28.76
CA LYS A 133 10.70 43.26 -28.61
C LYS A 133 9.71 43.16 -27.44
N ALA A 134 9.71 44.15 -26.55
CA ALA A 134 8.77 44.22 -25.43
C ALA A 134 7.30 44.19 -25.89
N ALA A 135 6.48 43.50 -25.12
CA ALA A 135 5.04 43.39 -25.24
C ALA A 135 4.39 43.54 -23.86
N SER A 136 3.08 43.75 -23.79
CA SER A 136 2.38 43.95 -22.52
C SER A 136 2.39 42.67 -21.68
N PRO A 137 2.92 42.66 -20.45
CA PRO A 137 2.91 41.48 -19.60
C PRO A 137 1.47 41.06 -19.23
N PRO A 138 1.25 39.77 -18.93
CA PRO A 138 -0.07 39.29 -18.49
C PRO A 138 -0.48 39.94 -17.16
N ALA A 139 -1.78 40.23 -17.00
CA ALA A 139 -2.34 40.79 -15.76
C ALA A 139 -1.94 39.93 -14.54
N PRO A 140 -1.63 40.52 -13.37
CA PRO A 140 -1.18 39.78 -12.19
C PRO A 140 -2.19 38.70 -11.77
N SER A 141 -1.70 37.64 -11.12
CA SER A 141 -2.55 36.64 -10.48
C SER A 141 -3.53 37.33 -9.53
N PRO A 142 -4.84 37.01 -9.57
CA PRO A 142 -5.83 37.64 -8.69
C PRO A 142 -5.68 37.21 -7.23
N ASN A 143 -4.84 36.21 -6.96
CA ASN A 143 -4.57 35.65 -5.64
C ASN A 143 -3.28 36.21 -5.04
N ARG A 144 -3.04 35.95 -3.75
CA ARG A 144 -1.72 36.21 -3.13
C ARG A 144 -0.62 35.42 -3.83
N LEU A 145 0.62 35.90 -3.73
CA LEU A 145 1.79 35.31 -4.40
C LEU A 145 1.92 33.81 -4.06
N SER A 146 2.05 32.97 -5.09
CA SER A 146 2.30 31.54 -4.93
C SER A 146 3.68 31.13 -5.44
N VAL A 147 4.41 30.40 -4.61
CA VAL A 147 5.80 29.98 -4.82
C VAL A 147 5.89 28.46 -4.66
N VAL A 148 6.50 27.78 -5.63
CA VAL A 148 7.01 26.41 -5.46
C VAL A 148 8.52 26.48 -5.34
N PHE A 149 9.06 25.97 -4.24
CA PHE A 149 10.49 25.84 -4.01
C PHE A 149 10.91 24.38 -4.13
N MET A 150 12.06 24.13 -4.76
CA MET A 150 12.67 22.81 -4.83
C MET A 150 14.18 22.95 -4.68
N ALA A 151 14.80 22.09 -3.88
CA ALA A 151 16.24 21.96 -3.82
C ALA A 151 16.70 20.61 -4.40
N ALA A 152 17.84 20.57 -5.10
CA ALA A 152 18.46 19.35 -5.58
C ALA A 152 19.96 19.32 -5.25
N ALA A 153 20.39 18.22 -4.63
CA ALA A 153 21.76 17.96 -4.20
C ALA A 153 22.10 16.49 -4.54
N PRO A 154 22.35 16.17 -5.82
CA PRO A 154 22.65 14.80 -6.23
C PRO A 154 23.89 14.25 -5.53
N ARG A 155 23.93 12.93 -5.34
CA ARG A 155 25.06 12.28 -4.66
C ARG A 155 26.36 12.49 -5.41
N GLY A 156 27.42 12.73 -4.65
CA GLY A 156 28.75 12.99 -5.20
C GLY A 156 28.92 14.39 -5.79
N ALA A 157 27.89 15.23 -5.79
CA ALA A 157 28.04 16.67 -6.02
C ALA A 157 28.50 17.37 -4.73
N ASP A 158 29.29 18.44 -4.87
CA ASP A 158 29.87 19.18 -3.75
C ASP A 158 28.81 19.80 -2.82
N ASN A 159 29.22 19.93 -1.54
CA ASN A 159 28.48 20.38 -0.34
C ASN A 159 27.46 21.51 -0.57
N LEU A 160 26.27 21.19 -1.08
CA LEU A 160 25.08 22.05 -0.97
C LEU A 160 24.22 21.50 0.17
N ASP A 161 24.16 22.24 1.28
CA ASP A 161 23.27 21.93 2.40
C ASP A 161 21.84 22.37 2.04
N TYR A 162 21.20 21.55 1.22
CA TYR A 162 19.84 21.79 0.74
C TYR A 162 18.84 21.92 1.88
N GLU A 163 19.10 21.29 3.03
CA GLU A 163 18.21 21.32 4.18
C GLU A 163 18.30 22.64 4.93
N ALA A 164 19.52 23.16 5.08
CA ALA A 164 19.75 24.50 5.62
C ALA A 164 19.16 25.59 4.72
N GLU A 165 19.30 25.47 3.40
CA GLU A 165 18.75 26.46 2.46
C GLU A 165 17.22 26.47 2.48
N GLU A 166 16.59 25.30 2.41
CA GLU A 166 15.14 25.16 2.50
C GLU A 166 14.59 25.68 3.84
N ALA A 167 15.22 25.31 4.96
CA ALA A 167 14.85 25.80 6.29
C ALA A 167 15.01 27.32 6.40
N SER A 168 16.06 27.88 5.79
CA SER A 168 16.30 29.33 5.77
C SER A 168 15.23 30.07 4.97
N ILE A 169 14.84 29.55 3.80
CA ILE A 169 13.76 30.12 2.98
C ILE A 169 12.41 29.99 3.70
N LEU A 170 12.11 28.85 4.31
CA LEU A 170 10.88 28.66 5.10
C LEU A 170 10.82 29.63 6.28
N GLY A 171 11.94 29.80 7.01
CA GLY A 171 12.03 30.74 8.12
C GLY A 171 11.86 32.20 7.66
N ALA A 172 12.54 32.60 6.59
CA ALA A 172 12.52 33.97 6.11
C ALA A 172 11.20 34.35 5.39
N THR A 173 10.49 33.38 4.84
CA THR A 173 9.19 33.61 4.16
C THR A 173 7.98 33.48 5.07
N ARG A 174 8.18 33.04 6.32
CA ARG A 174 7.12 32.75 7.31
C ARG A 174 6.11 33.88 7.51
N SER A 175 6.59 35.12 7.62
CA SER A 175 5.75 36.30 7.91
C SER A 175 5.21 37.01 6.65
N LEU A 176 5.56 36.55 5.46
CA LEU A 176 5.41 37.32 4.22
C LEU A 176 4.01 37.24 3.56
N GLY A 177 3.06 36.54 4.19
CA GLY A 177 1.68 36.48 3.69
C GLY A 177 1.49 35.76 2.35
N LEU A 178 2.48 34.99 1.87
CA LEU A 178 2.45 34.27 0.59
C LEU A 178 2.06 32.78 0.73
N ASP A 179 1.76 32.13 -0.40
CA ASP A 179 1.56 30.69 -0.54
C ASP A 179 2.90 30.03 -0.96
N LEU A 180 3.49 29.17 -0.12
CA LEU A 180 4.71 28.41 -0.45
C LEU A 180 4.39 26.91 -0.46
N VAL A 181 4.91 26.17 -1.44
CA VAL A 181 4.95 24.69 -1.48
C VAL A 181 6.40 24.26 -1.68
N VAL A 182 6.85 23.26 -0.93
CA VAL A 182 8.19 22.68 -1.07
C VAL A 182 8.03 21.33 -1.78
N GLU A 183 8.75 21.16 -2.88
CA GLU A 183 8.93 19.87 -3.55
C GLU A 183 10.28 19.26 -3.07
N GLU A 184 10.22 18.12 -2.41
CA GLU A 184 11.37 17.54 -1.68
C GLU A 184 12.16 16.50 -2.50
N SER A 185 11.67 16.11 -3.68
CA SER A 185 12.28 15.05 -4.46
C SER A 185 13.55 15.46 -5.20
N GLY A 186 13.67 16.76 -5.50
CA GLY A 186 14.59 17.40 -6.45
C GLY A 186 14.70 16.70 -7.81
N GLU A 187 13.65 16.00 -8.22
CA GLU A 187 13.46 15.33 -9.49
C GLU A 187 12.57 16.18 -10.40
N LEU A 188 12.97 16.38 -11.65
CA LEU A 188 12.22 17.21 -12.61
C LEU A 188 10.77 16.74 -12.80
N GLU A 189 10.53 15.43 -12.79
CA GLU A 189 9.20 14.86 -13.02
C GLU A 189 8.22 15.20 -11.89
N GLN A 190 8.70 15.14 -10.65
CA GLN A 190 7.88 15.50 -9.48
C GLN A 190 7.64 17.01 -9.44
N LEU A 191 8.66 17.82 -9.75
CA LEU A 191 8.49 19.27 -9.88
C LEU A 191 7.42 19.62 -10.92
N ALA A 192 7.45 18.96 -12.07
CA ALA A 192 6.46 19.18 -13.13
C ALA A 192 5.05 18.77 -12.68
N ALA A 193 4.91 17.65 -11.96
CA ALA A 193 3.64 17.22 -11.39
C ALA A 193 3.07 18.25 -10.40
N VAL A 194 3.91 18.77 -9.49
CA VAL A 194 3.52 19.81 -8.53
C VAL A 194 3.17 21.12 -9.26
N VAL A 195 3.96 21.55 -10.23
CA VAL A 195 3.68 22.78 -11.01
C VAL A 195 2.39 22.66 -11.82
N ALA A 196 2.10 21.51 -12.41
CA ALA A 196 0.86 21.26 -13.13
C ALA A 196 -0.38 21.30 -12.21
N ARG A 197 -0.23 20.77 -10.99
CA ARG A 197 -1.28 20.72 -9.96
C ARG A 197 -1.54 22.08 -9.32
N GLU A 198 -0.49 22.72 -8.82
CA GLU A 198 -0.58 23.95 -8.00
C GLU A 198 -0.59 25.23 -8.84
N ARG A 199 -0.07 25.18 -10.08
CA ARG A 199 0.01 26.32 -11.02
C ARG A 199 0.61 27.59 -10.37
N PRO A 200 1.83 27.52 -9.81
CA PRO A 200 2.42 28.61 -9.04
C PRO A 200 2.80 29.83 -9.90
N ASP A 201 2.90 31.00 -9.28
CA ASP A 201 3.37 32.23 -9.95
C ASP A 201 4.90 32.23 -10.06
N VAL A 202 5.60 31.69 -9.07
CA VAL A 202 7.07 31.57 -8.99
C VAL A 202 7.46 30.11 -8.82
N VAL A 203 8.46 29.66 -9.57
CA VAL A 203 9.18 28.41 -9.28
C VAL A 203 10.62 28.77 -8.96
N GLN A 204 11.05 28.50 -7.73
CA GLN A 204 12.42 28.66 -7.28
C GLN A 204 13.12 27.29 -7.21
N ILE A 205 14.27 27.17 -7.85
CA ILE A 205 15.07 25.94 -7.88
C ILE A 205 16.45 26.26 -7.32
N SER A 206 16.82 25.62 -6.21
CA SER A 206 18.20 25.57 -5.74
C SER A 206 18.87 24.27 -6.18
N CYS A 207 20.03 24.37 -6.82
CA CYS A 207 20.84 23.21 -7.24
C CYS A 207 22.19 23.67 -7.79
N HIS A 208 22.98 22.74 -8.32
CA HIS A 208 24.20 23.08 -9.06
C HIS A 208 23.89 23.38 -10.53
N GLY A 209 24.41 24.51 -11.03
CA GLY A 209 24.46 24.79 -12.46
C GLY A 209 25.62 24.06 -13.12
N ALA A 210 25.45 23.62 -14.37
CA ALA A 210 26.51 23.01 -15.17
C ALA A 210 26.55 23.59 -16.58
N LEU A 211 27.75 23.76 -17.13
CA LEU A 211 28.01 24.43 -18.41
C LEU A 211 28.45 23.48 -19.53
N GLU A 212 28.77 22.20 -19.27
CA GLU A 212 29.27 21.26 -20.29
C GLU A 212 28.32 20.06 -20.53
N PRO A 213 28.05 19.66 -21.80
CA PRO A 213 28.43 20.29 -23.07
C PRO A 213 27.54 21.48 -23.48
N GLU A 214 26.49 21.78 -22.70
CA GLU A 214 25.62 22.97 -22.86
C GLU A 214 25.17 23.46 -21.47
N PRO A 215 24.46 24.61 -21.34
CA PRO A 215 23.96 25.08 -20.04
C PRO A 215 22.77 24.26 -19.52
N GLY A 216 22.86 23.82 -18.26
CA GLY A 216 21.81 23.04 -17.60
C GLY A 216 21.88 23.07 -16.07
N LEU A 217 20.94 22.36 -15.45
CA LEU A 217 20.88 22.14 -14.01
C LEU A 217 21.22 20.69 -13.68
N LEU A 218 21.99 20.48 -12.63
CA LEU A 218 22.24 19.14 -12.09
C LEU A 218 21.16 18.82 -11.04
N LEU A 219 20.08 18.18 -11.49
CA LEU A 219 18.99 17.72 -10.63
C LEU A 219 19.26 16.29 -10.15
N GLU A 220 18.29 15.69 -9.47
CA GLU A 220 18.35 14.30 -9.04
C GLU A 220 17.46 13.41 -9.90
N ASP A 221 17.91 12.18 -10.14
CA ASP A 221 17.01 11.10 -10.53
C ASP A 221 16.28 10.54 -9.29
N GLU A 222 15.40 9.57 -9.52
CA GLU A 222 14.61 8.96 -8.47
C GLU A 222 15.41 8.16 -7.41
N VAL A 223 16.68 7.82 -7.66
CA VAL A 223 17.57 7.20 -6.66
C VAL A 223 18.55 8.21 -6.03
N GLY A 224 18.48 9.48 -6.43
CA GLY A 224 19.33 10.56 -5.95
C GLY A 224 20.70 10.65 -6.63
N ASP A 225 20.89 9.98 -7.76
CA ASP A 225 22.08 10.14 -8.60
C ASP A 225 21.92 11.37 -9.51
N PRO A 226 23.03 11.94 -10.04
CA PRO A 226 22.98 13.15 -10.85
C PRO A 226 22.17 13.00 -12.15
N ALA A 227 21.16 13.85 -12.32
CA ALA A 227 20.32 13.95 -13.52
C ALA A 227 20.47 15.34 -14.18
N TYR A 228 21.34 15.40 -15.18
CA TYR A 228 21.61 16.64 -15.91
C TYR A 228 20.39 17.05 -16.77
N THR A 229 19.88 18.26 -16.53
CA THR A 229 18.64 18.79 -17.10
C THR A 229 18.90 20.05 -17.93
N LYS A 230 18.60 19.99 -19.22
CA LYS A 230 18.79 21.11 -20.16
C LYS A 230 17.67 22.15 -20.04
N ALA A 231 17.97 23.39 -20.42
CA ALA A 231 16.99 24.49 -20.41
C ALA A 231 15.68 24.15 -21.14
N ARG A 232 15.80 23.57 -22.34
CA ARG A 232 14.65 23.17 -23.18
C ARG A 232 13.79 22.10 -22.53
N ASP A 233 14.42 21.17 -21.80
CA ASP A 233 13.74 20.02 -21.20
C ASP A 233 12.99 20.48 -19.94
N LEU A 234 13.60 21.38 -19.14
CA LEU A 234 12.92 22.05 -18.02
C LEU A 234 11.68 22.82 -18.50
N VAL A 235 11.81 23.73 -19.47
CA VAL A 235 10.68 24.54 -19.94
C VAL A 235 9.60 23.67 -20.59
N ARG A 236 9.99 22.63 -21.35
CA ARG A 236 9.04 21.69 -21.96
C ARG A 236 8.28 20.91 -20.90
N ARG A 237 8.93 20.43 -19.83
CA ARG A 237 8.25 19.66 -18.78
C ARG A 237 7.32 20.54 -17.94
N LEU A 238 7.68 21.80 -17.73
CA LEU A 238 6.82 22.78 -17.05
C LEU A 238 5.74 23.39 -17.96
N ALA A 239 5.61 22.98 -19.23
CA ALA A 239 4.71 23.63 -20.20
C ALA A 239 3.21 23.51 -19.86
N ALA A 240 2.82 22.56 -19.00
CA ALA A 240 1.45 22.48 -18.50
C ALA A 240 1.02 23.76 -17.75
N HIS A 241 1.99 24.43 -17.11
CA HIS A 241 1.81 25.76 -16.53
C HIS A 241 3.15 26.50 -16.49
N HIS A 242 3.34 27.50 -17.36
CA HIS A 242 4.53 28.34 -17.33
C HIS A 242 4.49 29.29 -16.13
N PRO A 243 5.36 29.13 -15.12
CA PRO A 243 5.44 30.11 -14.03
C PRO A 243 5.86 31.47 -14.59
N ARG A 244 5.40 32.53 -13.95
CA ARG A 244 5.70 33.91 -14.38
C ARG A 244 7.15 34.27 -14.09
N LEU A 245 7.75 33.65 -13.07
CA LEU A 245 9.16 33.76 -12.74
C LEU A 245 9.77 32.39 -12.45
N LEU A 246 10.87 32.08 -13.13
CA LEU A 246 11.82 31.05 -12.70
C LEU A 246 12.96 31.72 -11.93
N PHE A 247 13.14 31.37 -10.67
CA PHE A 247 14.24 31.85 -9.85
C PHE A 247 15.24 30.72 -9.61
N LEU A 248 16.44 30.84 -10.17
CA LEU A 248 17.49 29.83 -10.09
C LEU A 248 18.49 30.22 -8.98
N SER A 249 18.37 29.57 -7.82
CA SER A 249 19.37 29.58 -6.74
C SER A 249 20.52 28.62 -7.04
N ALA A 250 21.11 28.74 -8.23
CA ALA A 250 22.21 27.90 -8.68
C ALA A 250 23.39 28.76 -9.13
N CYS A 251 24.59 28.42 -8.67
CA CYS A 251 25.80 29.17 -8.98
C CYS A 251 26.01 29.25 -10.50
N GLN A 252 26.47 30.41 -10.97
CA GLN A 252 26.86 30.63 -12.38
C GLN A 252 25.72 30.47 -13.42
N THR A 253 24.45 30.41 -13.02
CA THR A 253 23.32 30.26 -13.96
C THR A 253 23.06 31.48 -14.86
N GLY A 254 23.50 32.66 -14.40
CA GLY A 254 23.53 33.90 -15.16
C GLY A 254 24.89 34.21 -15.78
N GLN A 255 25.88 33.33 -15.60
CA GLN A 255 27.21 33.41 -16.21
C GLN A 255 27.19 32.76 -17.59
N ALA A 256 27.97 33.31 -18.52
CA ALA A 256 28.17 32.75 -19.85
C ALA A 256 29.64 32.35 -20.04
N ASP A 257 29.85 31.20 -20.67
CA ASP A 257 31.13 30.90 -21.29
C ASP A 257 31.27 31.74 -22.58
N PRO A 258 32.47 32.20 -22.98
CA PRO A 258 32.66 32.87 -24.26
C PRO A 258 32.06 32.13 -25.46
N GLU A 259 32.00 30.79 -25.42
CA GLU A 259 31.49 29.94 -26.50
C GLU A 259 30.02 29.52 -26.30
N LEU A 260 29.51 29.51 -25.07
CA LEU A 260 28.18 28.99 -24.72
C LEU A 260 27.19 30.08 -24.26
N ASP A 261 25.90 29.83 -24.43
CA ASP A 261 24.86 30.70 -23.86
C ASP A 261 24.86 30.59 -22.31
N SER A 262 24.21 31.51 -21.60
CA SER A 262 23.94 31.30 -20.16
C SER A 262 22.66 30.51 -20.00
N LEU A 263 22.50 29.80 -18.87
CA LEU A 263 21.30 29.02 -18.61
C LEU A 263 20.05 29.93 -18.58
N ALA A 264 20.14 31.08 -17.91
CA ALA A 264 19.02 32.02 -17.82
C ALA A 264 18.55 32.51 -19.20
N ARG A 265 19.48 32.86 -20.10
CA ARG A 265 19.16 33.26 -21.48
C ARG A 265 18.56 32.10 -22.28
N SER A 266 19.12 30.90 -22.14
CA SER A 266 18.63 29.69 -22.79
C SER A 266 17.18 29.36 -22.39
N LEU A 267 16.84 29.53 -21.12
CA LEU A 267 15.48 29.34 -20.60
C LEU A 267 14.49 30.38 -21.14
N VAL A 268 14.87 31.66 -21.15
CA VAL A 268 14.07 32.75 -21.73
C VAL A 268 13.79 32.50 -23.22
N ARG A 269 14.83 32.10 -23.98
CA ARG A 269 14.69 31.74 -25.40
C ARG A 269 13.85 30.49 -25.63
N SER A 270 13.88 29.56 -24.68
CA SER A 270 13.05 28.34 -24.71
C SER A 270 11.58 28.59 -24.33
N GLY A 271 11.25 29.78 -23.81
CA GLY A 271 9.86 30.20 -23.57
C GLY A 271 9.57 30.68 -22.14
N ALA A 272 10.53 30.65 -21.21
CA ALA A 272 10.31 31.17 -19.86
C ALA A 272 10.00 32.69 -19.89
N PRO A 273 8.92 33.16 -19.22
CA PRO A 273 8.57 34.59 -19.20
C PRO A 273 9.65 35.48 -18.58
N ALA A 274 10.11 35.11 -17.40
CA ALA A 274 11.17 35.77 -16.67
C ALA A 274 12.05 34.74 -15.98
N VAL A 275 13.36 34.98 -15.99
CA VAL A 275 14.35 34.15 -15.30
C VAL A 275 15.27 35.05 -14.47
N LEU A 276 15.36 34.77 -13.18
CA LEU A 276 16.31 35.38 -12.26
C LEU A 276 17.38 34.34 -11.93
N GLY A 277 18.66 34.69 -12.10
CA GLY A 277 19.79 33.81 -11.77
C GLY A 277 21.00 34.60 -11.30
N TRP A 278 22.08 33.89 -10.97
CA TRP A 278 23.29 34.47 -10.37
C TRP A 278 24.43 34.56 -11.38
N ALA A 279 25.08 35.73 -11.45
CA ALA A 279 26.19 36.00 -12.37
C ALA A 279 27.49 35.24 -12.03
N ALA A 280 27.61 34.78 -10.78
CA ALA A 280 28.74 34.01 -10.24
C ALA A 280 28.25 33.15 -9.06
N SER A 281 29.18 32.56 -8.30
CA SER A 281 28.85 31.91 -7.02
C SER A 281 28.39 32.95 -6.00
N VAL A 282 27.30 32.66 -5.29
CA VAL A 282 26.74 33.52 -4.24
C VAL A 282 26.86 32.79 -2.90
N ARG A 283 27.06 33.53 -1.80
CA ARG A 283 27.07 32.96 -0.45
C ARG A 283 25.64 32.63 0.00
N ASP A 284 25.46 31.43 0.55
CA ASP A 284 24.14 30.87 0.91
C ASP A 284 23.30 31.81 1.78
N ARG A 285 23.91 32.45 2.77
CA ARG A 285 23.20 33.41 3.65
C ARG A 285 22.70 34.64 2.90
N GLU A 286 23.51 35.20 2.00
CA GLU A 286 23.11 36.37 1.20
C GLU A 286 22.07 35.97 0.15
N ALA A 287 22.17 34.78 -0.46
CA ALA A 287 21.18 34.24 -1.38
C ALA A 287 19.81 34.04 -0.70
N ALA A 288 19.79 33.46 0.50
CA ALA A 288 18.56 33.24 1.26
C ALA A 288 17.89 34.55 1.69
N LEU A 289 18.67 35.52 2.19
CA LEU A 289 18.17 36.86 2.55
C LEU A 289 17.63 37.60 1.33
N PHE A 290 18.36 37.57 0.22
CA PHE A 290 17.93 38.19 -1.02
C PHE A 290 16.61 37.59 -1.52
N ALA A 291 16.48 36.25 -1.50
CA ALA A 291 15.24 35.57 -1.85
C ALA A 291 14.09 36.02 -0.95
N ALA A 292 14.32 36.14 0.36
CA ALA A 292 13.30 36.59 1.30
C ALA A 292 12.84 38.03 1.03
N TYR A 293 13.77 38.97 0.85
CA TYR A 293 13.44 40.36 0.52
C TYR A 293 12.72 40.46 -0.83
N LEU A 294 13.15 39.71 -1.84
CA LEU A 294 12.48 39.67 -3.13
C LEU A 294 11.04 39.16 -3.00
N HIS A 295 10.83 38.03 -2.32
CA HIS A 295 9.49 37.48 -2.13
C HIS A 295 8.58 38.41 -1.31
N HIS A 296 9.13 39.11 -0.31
CA HIS A 296 8.38 40.10 0.47
C HIS A 296 7.80 41.19 -0.42
N ARG A 297 8.66 41.79 -1.27
CA ARG A 297 8.29 42.84 -2.22
C ARG A 297 7.28 42.34 -3.26
N LEU A 298 7.51 41.16 -3.82
CA LEU A 298 6.60 40.52 -4.77
C LEU A 298 5.22 40.20 -4.14
N ALA A 299 5.21 39.75 -2.88
CA ALA A 299 3.98 39.47 -2.13
C ALA A 299 3.20 40.76 -1.82
N ALA A 300 3.88 41.90 -1.67
CA ALA A 300 3.27 43.23 -1.57
C ALA A 300 2.69 43.73 -2.91
N GLY A 301 2.73 42.93 -3.98
CA GLY A 301 2.21 43.27 -5.30
C GLY A 301 3.11 44.21 -6.11
N GLU A 302 4.36 44.38 -5.70
CA GLU A 302 5.33 45.18 -6.45
C GLU A 302 5.68 44.51 -7.80
N ASP A 303 6.03 45.34 -8.78
CA ASP A 303 6.50 44.88 -10.09
C ASP A 303 7.86 44.19 -9.97
N LEU A 304 8.08 43.12 -10.75
CA LEU A 304 9.26 42.27 -10.63
C LEU A 304 10.61 43.02 -10.70
N ALA A 305 10.73 44.02 -11.57
CA ALA A 305 11.97 44.79 -11.70
C ALA A 305 12.18 45.75 -10.52
N HIS A 306 11.09 46.28 -9.95
CA HIS A 306 11.10 47.13 -8.75
C HIS A 306 11.44 46.30 -7.51
N ALA A 307 10.81 45.14 -7.36
CA ALA A 307 11.07 44.20 -6.28
C ALA A 307 12.54 43.78 -6.27
N LEU A 308 13.14 43.51 -7.44
CA LEU A 308 14.57 43.23 -7.58
C LEU A 308 15.45 44.40 -7.12
N ALA A 309 15.10 45.62 -7.52
CA ALA A 309 15.84 46.83 -7.16
C ALA A 309 15.92 47.02 -5.64
N TYR A 310 14.77 46.96 -4.98
CA TYR A 310 14.69 47.14 -3.54
C TYR A 310 15.23 45.94 -2.77
N ALA A 311 15.07 44.70 -3.26
CA ALA A 311 15.67 43.53 -2.63
C ALA A 311 17.20 43.62 -2.57
N ARG A 312 17.85 44.20 -3.59
CA ARG A 312 19.30 44.47 -3.55
C ARG A 312 19.66 45.50 -2.48
N LEU A 313 18.87 46.57 -2.36
CA LEU A 313 19.09 47.63 -1.37
C LEU A 313 18.89 47.11 0.05
N ASP A 314 17.81 46.35 0.27
CA ASP A 314 17.49 45.71 1.55
C ASP A 314 18.60 44.72 1.96
N LEU A 315 19.11 43.93 1.01
CA LEU A 315 20.26 43.03 1.25
C LEU A 315 21.51 43.80 1.67
N ALA A 316 21.85 44.88 0.94
CA ALA A 316 23.04 45.69 1.22
C ALA A 316 22.99 46.39 2.59
N GLY A 317 21.79 46.72 3.08
CA GLY A 317 21.56 47.33 4.39
C GLY A 317 21.24 46.35 5.52
N SER A 318 21.28 45.03 5.26
CA SER A 318 20.82 44.04 6.24
C SER A 318 21.65 44.06 7.52
N GLN A 319 20.99 44.11 8.67
CA GLN A 319 21.64 44.03 9.99
C GLN A 319 22.05 42.60 10.37
N GLU A 320 21.62 41.62 9.59
CA GLU A 320 21.99 40.21 9.78
C GLU A 320 23.35 39.85 9.19
N LEU A 321 23.96 40.77 8.44
CA LEU A 321 25.25 40.59 7.79
C LEU A 321 26.29 41.55 8.37
N GLU A 322 27.53 41.09 8.49
CA GLU A 322 28.63 41.95 8.89
C GLU A 322 29.05 42.90 7.75
N PRO A 323 29.36 44.18 8.05
CA PRO A 323 29.88 45.13 7.08
C PRO A 323 31.09 44.57 6.32
N ASP A 324 31.17 44.86 5.03
CA ASP A 324 32.39 44.57 4.27
C ASP A 324 33.60 45.38 4.80
N ALA A 325 34.81 44.96 4.42
CA ALA A 325 36.04 45.59 4.90
C ALA A 325 36.16 47.09 4.51
N ALA A 326 35.35 47.54 3.55
CA ALA A 326 35.29 48.92 3.10
C ALA A 326 34.19 49.74 3.81
N GLY A 327 33.29 49.09 4.56
CA GLY A 327 32.13 49.71 5.20
C GLY A 327 31.08 50.27 4.21
N VAL A 328 31.08 49.79 2.96
CA VAL A 328 30.24 50.31 1.87
C VAL A 328 28.90 49.59 1.80
N SER A 329 28.86 48.30 2.15
CA SER A 329 27.67 47.46 2.17
C SER A 329 27.85 46.34 3.20
N ASN A 330 26.76 45.91 3.82
CA ASN A 330 26.75 44.71 4.67
C ASN A 330 26.70 43.42 3.86
N ALA A 331 26.33 43.50 2.57
CA ALA A 331 26.34 42.37 1.65
C ALA A 331 27.43 42.55 0.58
N ARG A 332 28.17 41.50 0.25
CA ARG A 332 29.19 41.57 -0.83
C ARG A 332 28.71 41.05 -2.18
N ASP A 333 27.62 40.26 -2.24
CA ASP A 333 27.15 39.58 -3.45
C ASP A 333 25.89 40.23 -4.08
N TRP A 334 25.47 41.41 -3.60
CA TRP A 334 24.29 42.14 -4.08
C TRP A 334 24.25 42.35 -5.60
N HIS A 335 25.44 42.43 -6.23
CA HIS A 335 25.61 42.67 -7.67
C HIS A 335 25.43 41.42 -8.55
N LEU A 336 25.24 40.24 -7.96
CA LEU A 336 25.19 38.98 -8.70
C LEU A 336 23.81 38.64 -9.29
N ALA A 337 22.72 39.12 -8.69
CA ALA A 337 21.37 38.80 -9.15
C ALA A 337 21.10 39.44 -10.52
N ARG A 338 20.76 38.65 -11.55
CA ARG A 338 20.49 39.12 -12.93
C ARG A 338 19.13 38.66 -13.42
N LEU A 339 18.30 39.62 -13.87
CA LEU A 339 16.96 39.36 -14.41
C LEU A 339 16.95 39.40 -15.94
N TYR A 340 16.43 38.33 -16.53
CA TYR A 340 16.23 38.18 -17.97
C TYR A 340 14.74 38.02 -18.28
N LEU A 341 14.25 38.77 -19.27
CA LEU A 341 12.85 38.79 -19.69
C LEU A 341 12.69 38.40 -21.15
N ASN A 342 11.65 37.64 -21.43
CA ASN A 342 11.15 37.48 -22.80
C ASN A 342 10.25 38.69 -23.17
N PRO A 343 9.67 38.74 -24.38
CA PRO A 343 8.76 39.82 -24.79
C PRO A 343 7.61 40.13 -23.81
N MET A 344 7.04 39.09 -23.20
CA MET A 344 5.88 39.16 -22.30
C MET A 344 6.28 39.15 -20.81
N GLY A 345 7.58 39.08 -20.51
CA GLY A 345 8.11 39.01 -19.15
C GLY A 345 8.14 40.36 -18.44
N GLY A 346 8.04 40.32 -17.11
CA GLY A 346 7.99 41.48 -16.21
C GLY A 346 6.59 41.70 -15.63
N GLY A 347 6.35 42.87 -15.04
CA GLY A 347 5.06 43.18 -14.42
C GLY A 347 4.95 42.69 -12.97
N ALA A 348 3.81 42.99 -12.35
CA ALA A 348 3.41 42.40 -11.07
C ALA A 348 3.03 40.92 -11.28
N LEU A 349 3.48 40.05 -10.38
CA LEU A 349 3.21 38.62 -10.46
C LEU A 349 1.85 38.26 -9.88
N ALA A 350 1.48 38.91 -8.78
CA ALA A 350 0.29 38.63 -7.97
C ALA A 350 -0.27 39.94 -7.34
N THR A 351 -1.48 39.87 -6.78
CA THR A 351 -2.07 40.98 -6.02
C THR A 351 -1.64 40.91 -4.54
N ALA A 352 -1.52 42.08 -3.89
CA ALA A 352 -1.05 42.17 -2.50
C ALA A 352 -2.01 41.55 -1.47
N SER A 353 -3.31 41.53 -1.76
CA SER A 353 -4.38 41.15 -0.83
C SER A 353 -5.38 40.15 -1.42
N GLY A 354 -4.98 39.43 -2.47
CA GLY A 354 -5.80 38.40 -3.09
C GLY A 354 -6.08 37.22 -2.14
N PRO A 355 -7.17 36.45 -2.38
CA PRO A 355 -7.41 35.22 -1.63
C PRO A 355 -6.25 34.23 -1.82
N ARG A 356 -6.13 33.25 -0.91
CA ARG A 356 -5.13 32.18 -1.06
C ARG A 356 -5.39 31.40 -2.35
N LYS A 357 -4.35 31.21 -3.16
CA LYS A 357 -4.40 30.38 -4.37
C LYS A 357 -4.26 28.92 -4.00
N LEU A 358 -3.32 28.63 -3.09
CA LEU A 358 -3.04 27.29 -2.60
C LEU A 358 -3.87 27.07 -1.34
N VAL A 359 -5.14 26.72 -1.53
CA VAL A 359 -5.93 26.11 -0.45
C VAL A 359 -5.50 24.65 -0.41
N ASN A 360 -4.66 24.28 0.56
CA ASN A 360 -4.23 22.90 0.78
C ASN A 360 -5.44 22.01 1.10
N ARG A 361 -6.15 21.53 0.07
CA ARG A 361 -7.22 20.55 0.18
C ARG A 361 -6.57 19.23 0.62
N GLY A 362 -6.49 19.00 1.93
CA GLY A 362 -5.78 17.86 2.52
C GLY A 362 -4.71 18.22 3.58
N ALA A 363 -4.50 19.51 3.88
CA ALA A 363 -3.68 19.91 5.03
C ALA A 363 -4.25 19.31 6.32
N GLY A 364 -3.40 18.61 7.09
CA GLY A 364 -3.79 17.97 8.36
C GLY A 364 -4.50 16.63 8.20
N VAL A 365 -4.69 16.15 6.97
CA VAL A 365 -5.28 14.84 6.68
C VAL A 365 -4.17 13.79 6.61
N LYS A 366 -4.25 12.77 7.47
CA LYS A 366 -3.35 11.61 7.42
C LYS A 366 -3.66 10.79 6.17
N ALA A 367 -2.60 10.32 5.51
CA ALA A 367 -2.71 9.35 4.42
C ALA A 367 -2.62 7.93 4.98
N PHE A 368 -2.82 6.92 4.12
CA PHE A 368 -2.68 5.51 4.50
C PHE A 368 -1.64 4.81 3.65
N LEU A 369 -0.82 3.99 4.29
CA LEU A 369 0.08 3.06 3.60
C LEU A 369 -0.74 2.00 2.83
N ASP A 370 -1.83 1.51 3.43
CA ASP A 370 -2.79 0.59 2.80
C ASP A 370 -4.05 1.33 2.33
N ARG A 371 -4.02 1.93 1.13
CA ARG A 371 -5.13 2.81 0.67
C ARG A 371 -6.53 2.19 0.67
N LYS A 372 -6.66 0.88 0.41
CA LYS A 372 -7.96 0.18 0.45
C LYS A 372 -8.41 -0.18 1.86
N GLY A 373 -7.50 -0.74 2.67
CA GLY A 373 -7.80 -1.20 4.03
C GLY A 373 -7.85 -0.07 5.07
N LYS A 374 -7.14 1.03 4.82
CA LYS A 374 -7.05 2.22 5.69
C LYS A 374 -6.70 1.89 7.15
N ARG A 375 -5.76 0.96 7.37
CA ARG A 375 -5.34 0.47 8.68
C ARG A 375 -4.08 1.14 9.21
N VAL A 376 -3.16 1.56 8.33
CA VAL A 376 -1.85 2.12 8.72
C VAL A 376 -1.77 3.61 8.36
N PRO A 377 -2.03 4.51 9.33
CA PRO A 377 -1.99 5.95 9.11
C PRO A 377 -0.55 6.45 9.01
N VAL A 378 -0.33 7.37 8.07
CA VAL A 378 0.98 7.97 7.78
C VAL A 378 0.85 9.47 7.54
N ALA A 379 1.96 10.19 7.63
CA ALA A 379 1.99 11.63 7.36
C ALA A 379 1.44 11.94 5.95
N GLY A 380 0.59 12.96 5.84
CA GLY A 380 0.08 13.47 4.56
C GLY A 380 1.21 14.07 3.70
N GLU A 381 0.97 14.26 2.40
CA GLU A 381 1.98 14.77 1.44
C GLU A 381 2.61 16.09 1.91
N LEU A 382 1.80 16.95 2.54
CA LEU A 382 2.20 18.27 3.02
C LEU A 382 2.85 18.26 4.41
N GLU A 383 2.71 17.16 5.18
CA GLU A 383 3.29 17.02 6.52
C GLU A 383 4.59 16.20 6.52
N PHE A 384 4.83 15.42 5.47
CA PHE A 384 6.00 14.57 5.37
C PHE A 384 7.20 15.39 4.95
N VAL A 385 8.20 15.45 5.82
CA VAL A 385 9.40 16.27 5.63
C VAL A 385 10.67 15.50 5.98
N GLY A 386 11.74 15.76 5.24
CA GLY A 386 13.12 15.51 5.70
C GLY A 386 13.48 14.03 5.74
N ARG A 387 13.16 13.27 4.69
CA ARG A 387 13.53 11.83 4.59
C ARG A 387 13.93 11.39 3.18
N ARG A 388 14.32 12.34 2.34
CA ARG A 388 14.71 12.13 0.93
C ARG A 388 15.78 11.05 0.77
N ARG A 389 16.88 11.16 1.52
CA ARG A 389 18.02 10.22 1.44
C ARG A 389 17.64 8.80 1.83
N SER A 390 16.83 8.65 2.87
CA SER A 390 16.29 7.36 3.32
C SER A 390 15.45 6.70 2.24
N MET A 391 14.54 7.42 1.59
CA MET A 391 13.73 6.89 0.49
C MET A 391 14.58 6.48 -0.71
N GLN A 392 15.51 7.34 -1.11
CA GLN A 392 16.43 7.07 -2.23
C GLN A 392 17.36 5.88 -1.98
N ALA A 393 17.76 5.63 -0.73
CA ALA A 393 18.53 4.45 -0.36
C ALA A 393 17.75 3.16 -0.62
N ILE A 394 16.47 3.12 -0.21
CA ILE A 394 15.58 1.98 -0.48
C ILE A 394 15.36 1.80 -1.98
N LEU A 395 15.05 2.89 -2.71
CA LEU A 395 14.80 2.82 -4.15
C LEU A 395 16.03 2.30 -4.92
N ARG A 396 17.24 2.65 -4.49
CA ARG A 396 18.47 2.10 -5.08
C ARG A 396 18.66 0.63 -4.79
N GLU A 397 18.44 0.20 -3.55
CA GLU A 397 18.47 -1.23 -3.23
C GLU A 397 17.48 -2.00 -4.11
N PHE A 398 16.28 -1.47 -4.30
CA PHE A 398 15.27 -2.05 -5.17
C PHE A 398 15.61 -1.99 -6.66
N ARG A 399 16.58 -1.18 -7.08
CA ARG A 399 17.08 -1.07 -8.46
C ARG A 399 18.42 -1.74 -8.70
N ALA A 400 19.06 -2.23 -7.65
CA ALA A 400 20.31 -2.95 -7.76
C ALA A 400 20.19 -4.14 -8.72
N SER A 401 21.25 -4.39 -9.48
CA SER A 401 21.33 -5.56 -10.38
C SER A 401 21.16 -6.85 -9.60
N ARG A 402 20.54 -7.86 -10.21
CA ARG A 402 20.22 -9.16 -9.58
C ARG A 402 21.40 -9.82 -8.85
N SER A 403 22.63 -9.67 -9.33
CA SER A 403 23.84 -10.27 -8.72
C SER A 403 24.27 -9.67 -7.37
N VAL A 404 23.72 -8.52 -6.98
CA VAL A 404 24.08 -7.79 -5.75
C VAL A 404 22.85 -7.47 -4.89
N ARG A 405 21.65 -7.78 -5.38
CA ARG A 405 20.37 -7.44 -4.73
C ARG A 405 20.15 -8.31 -3.49
N ARG A 406 19.69 -7.68 -2.41
CA ARG A 406 19.21 -8.33 -1.18
C ARG A 406 17.76 -8.81 -1.29
N ALA A 407 17.35 -9.69 -0.37
CA ALA A 407 15.98 -10.22 -0.34
C ALA A 407 14.92 -9.12 -0.15
N GLY A 408 15.29 -8.02 0.52
CA GLY A 408 14.43 -6.88 0.76
C GLY A 408 15.15 -5.82 1.58
N ALA A 409 14.40 -4.86 2.10
CA ALA A 409 14.92 -3.82 2.99
C ALA A 409 14.16 -3.79 4.32
N LEU A 410 14.85 -3.38 5.39
CA LEU A 410 14.30 -3.15 6.72
C LEU A 410 14.50 -1.67 7.09
N ILE A 411 13.42 -0.93 7.25
CA ILE A 411 13.47 0.41 7.85
C ILE A 411 13.39 0.25 9.36
N ARG A 412 14.51 0.50 10.04
CA ARG A 412 14.61 0.37 11.48
C ARG A 412 14.62 1.72 12.17
N GLY A 413 13.87 1.86 13.26
CA GLY A 413 13.86 3.11 14.03
C GLY A 413 12.83 3.12 15.14
N MET A 414 12.97 4.06 16.07
CA MET A 414 12.10 4.14 17.24
C MET A 414 10.62 4.32 16.89
N GLY A 415 9.75 4.15 17.90
CA GLY A 415 8.33 4.46 17.78
C GLY A 415 8.13 5.90 17.28
N ARG A 416 7.22 6.09 16.31
CA ARG A 416 6.90 7.40 15.72
C ARG A 416 8.06 8.15 15.05
N GLN A 417 9.16 7.46 14.73
CA GLN A 417 10.29 8.02 13.99
C GLN A 417 9.99 8.30 12.50
N GLY A 418 8.83 7.84 12.00
CA GLY A 418 8.38 8.04 10.61
C GLY A 418 8.59 6.85 9.68
N LYS A 419 8.82 5.64 10.21
CA LYS A 419 9.09 4.42 9.41
C LYS A 419 7.99 4.11 8.39
N SER A 420 6.74 3.98 8.84
CA SER A 420 5.59 3.70 7.97
C SER A 420 5.35 4.83 6.97
N SER A 421 5.62 6.09 7.36
CA SER A 421 5.56 7.24 6.45
C SER A 421 6.61 7.17 5.33
N VAL A 422 7.84 6.77 5.64
CA VAL A 422 8.89 6.54 4.62
C VAL A 422 8.49 5.38 3.71
N ALA A 423 7.98 4.28 4.27
CA ALA A 423 7.50 3.14 3.51
C ALA A 423 6.36 3.53 2.55
N ALA A 424 5.41 4.35 3.00
CA ALA A 424 4.31 4.84 2.18
C ALA A 424 4.77 5.74 1.03
N ARG A 425 5.80 6.56 1.24
CA ARG A 425 6.37 7.40 0.19
C ARG A 425 7.16 6.58 -0.84
N VAL A 426 7.91 5.56 -0.41
CA VAL A 426 8.52 4.59 -1.32
C VAL A 426 7.45 3.86 -2.13
N ALA A 427 6.38 3.39 -1.48
CA ALA A 427 5.26 2.74 -2.16
C ALA A 427 4.60 3.65 -3.19
N HIS A 428 4.39 4.93 -2.87
CA HIS A 428 3.83 5.89 -3.81
C HIS A 428 4.73 6.11 -5.04
N ARG A 429 6.05 6.13 -4.88
CA ARG A 429 6.98 6.23 -6.01
C ARG A 429 6.99 4.99 -6.90
N LEU A 430 6.73 3.81 -6.34
CA LEU A 430 6.66 2.57 -7.12
C LEU A 430 5.28 2.30 -7.72
N GLU A 431 4.23 2.99 -7.29
CA GLU A 431 2.84 2.82 -7.74
C GLU A 431 2.63 2.76 -9.26
N PRO A 432 3.35 3.54 -10.11
CA PRO A 432 3.21 3.42 -11.56
C PRO A 432 3.61 2.05 -12.11
N THR A 433 4.47 1.32 -11.40
CA THR A 433 5.09 0.07 -11.84
C THR A 433 4.73 -1.14 -10.97
N HIS A 434 4.34 -0.93 -9.70
CA HIS A 434 4.08 -1.98 -8.72
C HIS A 434 2.69 -1.86 -8.09
N GLU A 435 2.14 -2.98 -7.65
CA GLU A 435 1.00 -3.03 -6.73
C GLU A 435 1.49 -3.14 -5.29
N THR A 436 1.03 -2.25 -4.40
CA THR A 436 1.44 -2.30 -2.98
C THR A 436 0.52 -3.22 -2.18
N VAL A 437 1.08 -4.28 -1.59
CA VAL A 437 0.43 -5.19 -0.63
C VAL A 437 0.96 -4.90 0.76
N VAL A 438 0.08 -4.72 1.75
CA VAL A 438 0.47 -4.34 3.12
C VAL A 438 0.02 -5.39 4.11
N ILE A 439 0.97 -5.91 4.89
CA ILE A 439 0.75 -6.79 6.05
C ILE A 439 0.89 -5.95 7.31
N TYR A 440 -0.13 -5.98 8.15
CA TYR A 440 -0.18 -5.28 9.42
C TYR A 440 -1.01 -6.08 10.41
N ASP A 441 -0.62 -6.03 11.69
CA ASP A 441 -1.29 -6.67 12.84
C ASP A 441 -1.18 -8.21 12.91
N ARG A 442 -1.48 -8.91 11.81
CA ARG A 442 -1.36 -10.37 11.71
C ARG A 442 -0.34 -10.79 10.66
N TYR A 443 0.64 -11.58 11.08
CA TYR A 443 1.80 -11.98 10.26
C TYR A 443 1.84 -13.48 9.96
N ASP A 444 0.74 -14.19 10.24
CA ASP A 444 0.58 -15.60 9.91
C ASP A 444 0.34 -15.82 8.41
N ALA A 445 0.62 -17.03 7.95
CA ALA A 445 0.60 -17.36 6.52
C ALA A 445 -0.77 -17.17 5.83
N PRO A 446 -1.91 -17.54 6.46
CA PRO A 446 -3.23 -17.19 5.94
C PRO A 446 -3.45 -15.68 5.77
N ALA A 447 -3.04 -14.87 6.75
CA ALA A 447 -3.16 -13.41 6.68
C ALA A 447 -2.32 -12.82 5.53
N ILE A 448 -1.12 -13.36 5.29
CA ILE A 448 -0.26 -12.93 4.18
C ILE A 448 -0.92 -13.23 2.83
N LEU A 449 -1.42 -14.45 2.60
CA LEU A 449 -2.14 -14.76 1.36
C LEU A 449 -3.42 -13.92 1.19
N ALA A 450 -4.16 -13.69 2.28
CA ALA A 450 -5.35 -12.84 2.24
C ALA A 450 -5.03 -11.42 1.77
N ALA A 451 -3.89 -10.85 2.17
CA ALA A 451 -3.48 -9.52 1.72
C ALA A 451 -3.18 -9.45 0.22
N PHE A 452 -2.57 -10.51 -0.36
CA PHE A 452 -2.42 -10.62 -1.82
C PHE A 452 -3.78 -10.70 -2.51
N ARG A 453 -4.69 -11.51 -1.97
CA ARG A 453 -6.07 -11.69 -2.48
C ARG A 453 -6.84 -10.38 -2.52
N GLU A 454 -6.80 -9.63 -1.44
CA GLU A 454 -7.51 -8.35 -1.28
C GLU A 454 -7.00 -7.30 -2.28
N ARG A 455 -5.68 -7.28 -2.49
CA ARG A 455 -5.06 -6.25 -3.32
C ARG A 455 -5.10 -6.58 -4.81
N ILE A 456 -4.95 -7.84 -5.19
CA ILE A 456 -4.74 -8.29 -6.58
C ILE A 456 -5.82 -9.29 -6.98
N ALA A 457 -6.97 -8.76 -7.43
CA ALA A 457 -8.14 -9.54 -7.81
C ALA A 457 -8.09 -10.03 -9.27
N THR A 458 -6.99 -10.65 -9.70
CA THR A 458 -6.89 -11.28 -11.03
C THR A 458 -7.23 -12.77 -10.95
N PRO A 459 -7.88 -13.37 -11.97
CA PRO A 459 -8.22 -14.80 -11.95
C PRO A 459 -7.02 -15.72 -11.70
N GLU A 460 -5.85 -15.37 -12.23
CA GLU A 460 -4.60 -16.14 -12.06
C GLU A 460 -4.11 -16.13 -10.61
N VAL A 461 -4.06 -14.95 -9.97
CA VAL A 461 -3.70 -14.83 -8.54
C VAL A 461 -4.71 -15.54 -7.66
N MET A 462 -6.00 -15.39 -7.95
CA MET A 462 -7.07 -16.05 -7.20
C MET A 462 -6.94 -17.57 -7.27
N ALA A 463 -6.68 -18.12 -8.45
CA ALA A 463 -6.49 -19.55 -8.63
C ALA A 463 -5.26 -20.09 -7.87
N ILE A 464 -4.17 -19.32 -7.77
CA ILE A 464 -3.00 -19.68 -6.97
C ILE A 464 -3.36 -19.66 -5.49
N ILE A 465 -3.97 -18.57 -5.01
CA ILE A 465 -4.33 -18.42 -3.60
C ILE A 465 -5.32 -19.51 -3.17
N GLU A 466 -6.35 -19.80 -3.96
CA GLU A 466 -7.33 -20.85 -3.68
C GLU A 466 -6.71 -22.25 -3.65
N ARG A 467 -5.70 -22.51 -4.50
CA ARG A 467 -4.98 -23.78 -4.51
C ARG A 467 -4.19 -24.03 -3.24
N TYR A 468 -3.59 -22.98 -2.67
CA TYR A 468 -2.75 -23.07 -1.46
C TYR A 468 -3.51 -22.71 -0.16
N ALA A 469 -4.75 -22.25 -0.26
CA ALA A 469 -5.54 -21.70 0.84
C ALA A 469 -5.73 -22.66 2.04
N ASP A 470 -6.05 -23.92 1.76
CA ASP A 470 -6.25 -24.93 2.80
C ASP A 470 -4.90 -25.42 3.35
N ASP A 471 -3.93 -25.68 2.47
CA ASP A 471 -2.59 -26.13 2.84
C ASP A 471 -1.86 -25.13 3.75
N VAL A 472 -1.95 -23.84 3.44
CA VAL A 472 -1.29 -22.78 4.22
C VAL A 472 -1.93 -22.57 5.59
N ARG A 473 -3.24 -22.86 5.72
CA ARG A 473 -3.94 -22.81 7.00
C ARG A 473 -3.46 -23.88 7.96
N ASP A 474 -3.31 -25.10 7.46
CA ASP A 474 -2.91 -26.24 8.27
C ASP A 474 -1.39 -26.33 8.44
N ARG A 475 -0.63 -25.80 7.47
CA ARG A 475 0.84 -25.85 7.43
C ARG A 475 1.42 -24.54 6.88
N PRO A 476 1.84 -23.61 7.76
CA PRO A 476 2.41 -22.32 7.35
C PRO A 476 3.60 -22.41 6.38
N ALA A 477 4.36 -23.51 6.41
CA ALA A 477 5.48 -23.75 5.47
C ALA A 477 5.07 -23.80 3.99
N HIS A 478 3.80 -24.11 3.68
CA HIS A 478 3.29 -24.07 2.30
C HIS A 478 3.12 -22.64 1.76
N LEU A 479 3.38 -21.61 2.57
CA LEU A 479 3.40 -20.23 2.11
C LEU A 479 4.54 -19.99 1.11
N LEU A 480 5.71 -20.62 1.32
CA LEU A 480 6.87 -20.45 0.45
C LEU A 480 6.58 -20.81 -1.01
N PRO A 481 6.07 -22.02 -1.34
CA PRO A 481 5.72 -22.35 -2.71
C PRO A 481 4.60 -21.46 -3.27
N ALA A 482 3.62 -21.07 -2.45
CA ALA A 482 2.56 -20.16 -2.88
C ALA A 482 3.09 -18.77 -3.29
N LEU A 483 3.96 -18.18 -2.46
CA LEU A 483 4.61 -16.90 -2.76
C LEU A 483 5.56 -17.03 -3.95
N THR A 484 6.29 -18.13 -4.07
CA THR A 484 7.19 -18.37 -5.21
C THR A 484 6.39 -18.38 -6.52
N GLU A 485 5.27 -19.11 -6.59
CA GLU A 485 4.42 -19.13 -7.79
C GLU A 485 3.82 -17.75 -8.10
N LEU A 486 3.41 -16.98 -7.09
CA LEU A 486 2.95 -15.61 -7.29
C LEU A 486 4.06 -14.71 -7.84
N LEU A 487 5.24 -14.74 -7.24
CA LEU A 487 6.37 -13.86 -7.55
C LEU A 487 7.06 -14.20 -8.86
N GLU A 488 7.02 -15.45 -9.32
CA GLU A 488 7.58 -15.89 -10.60
C GLU A 488 6.53 -15.92 -11.73
N GLY A 489 5.24 -15.91 -11.41
CA GLY A 489 4.13 -15.85 -12.36
C GLY A 489 3.42 -14.49 -12.32
N PRO A 490 2.16 -14.43 -11.80
CA PRO A 490 1.51 -13.28 -11.21
C PRO A 490 2.11 -11.89 -11.35
N CYS A 491 3.11 -11.80 -10.51
CA CYS A 491 3.71 -10.65 -9.90
C CYS A 491 5.20 -10.58 -10.28
N ALA A 492 5.63 -11.33 -11.29
CA ALA A 492 7.02 -11.31 -11.71
C ALA A 492 7.42 -9.97 -12.34
N GLN A 493 6.61 -9.47 -13.25
CA GLN A 493 6.93 -8.30 -14.07
C GLN A 493 5.66 -7.69 -14.64
N VAL A 494 5.78 -6.51 -15.25
CA VAL A 494 4.63 -5.86 -15.90
C VAL A 494 4.21 -6.68 -17.12
N ARG A 495 3.03 -7.29 -17.07
CA ARG A 495 2.44 -8.04 -18.19
C ARG A 495 1.30 -7.25 -18.81
N LYS A 496 1.23 -7.24 -20.14
CA LYS A 496 0.15 -6.59 -20.90
C LYS A 496 -0.76 -7.63 -21.55
N ASP A 497 -2.05 -7.35 -21.62
CA ASP A 497 -3.01 -8.16 -22.37
C ASP A 497 -2.87 -7.94 -23.89
N ALA A 498 -3.66 -8.66 -24.68
CA ALA A 498 -3.66 -8.58 -26.15
C ALA A 498 -4.01 -7.17 -26.68
N ASP A 499 -4.71 -6.35 -25.88
CA ASP A 499 -5.08 -4.96 -26.21
C ASP A 499 -4.01 -3.94 -25.77
N GLY A 500 -2.90 -4.41 -25.19
CA GLY A 500 -1.79 -3.58 -24.72
C GLY A 500 -2.06 -2.89 -23.36
N ARG A 501 -3.12 -3.26 -22.64
CA ARG A 501 -3.41 -2.78 -21.28
C ARG A 501 -2.63 -3.61 -20.26
N VAL A 502 -2.31 -3.02 -19.12
CA VAL A 502 -1.55 -3.74 -18.07
C VAL A 502 -2.47 -4.76 -17.38
N ALA A 503 -2.17 -6.04 -17.55
CA ALA A 503 -2.90 -7.17 -16.99
C ALA A 503 -2.43 -7.52 -15.57
N SER A 504 -1.11 -7.45 -15.32
CA SER A 504 -0.54 -7.64 -13.98
C SER A 504 0.73 -6.83 -13.80
N ARG A 505 1.11 -6.59 -12.54
CA ARG A 505 2.29 -5.82 -12.13
C ARG A 505 3.05 -6.57 -11.04
N PRO A 506 4.36 -6.32 -10.89
CA PRO A 506 5.09 -6.72 -9.71
C PRO A 506 4.52 -6.08 -8.45
N VAL A 507 4.89 -6.63 -7.30
CA VAL A 507 4.32 -6.27 -6.01
C VAL A 507 5.38 -5.62 -5.13
N LEU A 508 5.03 -4.53 -4.43
CA LEU A 508 5.75 -4.10 -3.25
C LEU A 508 5.04 -4.69 -2.03
N LEU A 509 5.62 -5.72 -1.41
CA LEU A 509 5.12 -6.28 -0.15
C LEU A 509 5.71 -5.49 1.01
N VAL A 510 4.86 -4.77 1.75
CA VAL A 510 5.24 -4.03 2.95
C VAL A 510 4.75 -4.78 4.18
N VAL A 511 5.66 -5.21 5.05
CA VAL A 511 5.35 -5.77 6.36
C VAL A 511 5.62 -4.69 7.40
N ASP A 512 4.56 -4.03 7.86
CA ASP A 512 4.66 -2.88 8.76
C ASP A 512 4.56 -3.31 10.23
N ASP A 513 5.20 -2.58 11.14
CA ASP A 513 5.07 -2.76 12.60
C ASP A 513 5.47 -4.18 13.09
N LEU A 514 6.53 -4.76 12.49
CA LEU A 514 6.96 -6.13 12.79
C LEU A 514 7.31 -6.34 14.26
N GLU A 515 7.62 -5.29 15.03
CA GLU A 515 7.85 -5.41 16.48
C GLU A 515 6.71 -6.10 17.25
N ARG A 516 5.48 -6.08 16.72
CA ARG A 516 4.32 -6.79 17.29
C ARG A 516 4.49 -8.32 17.26
N ALA A 517 5.27 -8.82 16.30
CA ALA A 517 5.61 -10.22 16.14
C ALA A 517 6.93 -10.60 16.85
N LEU A 518 7.59 -9.67 17.55
CA LEU A 518 8.90 -9.91 18.16
C LEU A 518 8.81 -10.14 19.67
N GLN A 519 9.57 -11.11 20.15
CA GLN A 519 9.84 -11.36 21.57
C GLN A 519 11.17 -10.71 21.96
N ALA A 520 11.15 -10.00 23.10
CA ALA A 520 12.31 -9.28 23.62
C ALA A 520 13.45 -10.21 24.06
N ARG A 521 14.69 -9.79 23.78
CA ARG A 521 15.92 -10.42 24.28
C ARG A 521 16.86 -9.36 24.86
N GLU A 522 17.60 -9.74 25.89
CA GLU A 522 18.55 -8.85 26.57
C GLU A 522 19.71 -8.38 25.68
N THR A 523 20.00 -9.11 24.60
CA THR A 523 21.08 -8.80 23.64
C THR A 523 20.74 -7.66 22.67
N GLY A 524 19.50 -7.16 22.67
CA GLY A 524 19.02 -6.16 21.71
C GLY A 524 18.71 -6.72 20.30
N LEU A 525 19.01 -8.00 20.06
CA LEU A 525 18.60 -8.74 18.86
C LEU A 525 17.39 -9.61 19.21
N HIS A 526 16.20 -9.17 18.79
CA HIS A 526 14.94 -9.80 19.15
C HIS A 526 14.73 -11.09 18.36
N VAL A 527 13.74 -11.91 18.72
CA VAL A 527 13.36 -13.08 17.91
C VAL A 527 11.90 -13.02 17.56
N LEU A 528 11.52 -13.57 16.41
CA LEU A 528 10.10 -13.71 16.06
C LEU A 528 9.40 -14.67 17.02
N ALA A 529 8.15 -14.36 17.34
CA ALA A 529 7.28 -15.25 18.08
C ALA A 529 7.10 -16.56 17.27
N PRO A 530 7.12 -17.74 17.92
CA PRO A 530 7.15 -19.04 17.25
C PRO A 530 6.11 -19.22 16.14
N GLU A 531 4.91 -18.68 16.34
CA GLU A 531 3.78 -18.75 15.40
C GLU A 531 4.02 -18.00 14.07
N TYR A 532 4.92 -17.02 14.04
CA TYR A 532 5.20 -16.19 12.86
C TYR A 532 6.53 -16.56 12.16
N VAL A 533 7.38 -17.37 12.79
CA VAL A 533 8.71 -17.72 12.27
C VAL A 533 8.62 -18.31 10.86
N GLU A 534 7.78 -19.33 10.66
CA GLU A 534 7.66 -20.01 9.36
C GLU A 534 7.09 -19.08 8.28
N SER A 535 6.11 -18.24 8.63
CA SER A 535 5.47 -17.31 7.70
C SER A 535 6.44 -16.24 7.21
N ILE A 536 7.18 -15.60 8.13
CA ILE A 536 8.17 -14.57 7.78
C ILE A 536 9.39 -15.18 7.08
N ARG A 537 9.81 -16.39 7.48
CA ARG A 537 10.84 -17.16 6.76
C ARG A 537 10.45 -17.36 5.31
N ALA A 538 9.26 -17.88 5.06
CA ALA A 538 8.74 -18.11 3.71
C ALA A 538 8.70 -16.83 2.87
N VAL A 539 8.32 -15.69 3.45
CA VAL A 539 8.37 -14.39 2.76
C VAL A 539 9.80 -14.03 2.34
N VAL A 540 10.75 -14.04 3.28
CA VAL A 540 12.13 -13.63 2.96
C VAL A 540 12.77 -14.59 1.96
N GLU A 541 12.57 -15.90 2.10
CA GLU A 541 13.10 -16.91 1.18
C GLU A 541 12.52 -16.79 -0.22
N ALA A 542 11.21 -16.54 -0.35
CA ALA A 542 10.56 -16.37 -1.65
C ALA A 542 11.12 -15.16 -2.40
N PHE A 543 11.29 -14.02 -1.73
CA PHE A 543 11.85 -12.81 -2.36
C PHE A 543 13.37 -12.89 -2.59
N ALA A 544 14.10 -13.69 -1.80
CA ALA A 544 15.52 -13.93 -2.00
C ALA A 544 15.81 -14.79 -3.23
N SER A 545 14.91 -15.71 -3.56
CA SER A 545 15.11 -16.74 -4.59
C SER A 545 14.35 -16.49 -5.90
N ALA A 546 13.19 -15.83 -5.85
CA ALA A 546 12.34 -15.64 -7.02
C ALA A 546 12.95 -14.72 -8.09
N ASP A 547 12.78 -15.09 -9.35
CA ASP A 547 13.22 -14.25 -10.47
C ASP A 547 12.22 -13.12 -10.79
N THR A 548 12.17 -12.09 -9.94
CA THR A 548 11.06 -11.13 -9.94
C THR A 548 11.46 -9.65 -9.86
N ASP A 549 10.60 -8.79 -10.40
CA ASP A 549 10.59 -7.35 -10.17
C ASP A 549 9.84 -6.93 -8.90
N SER A 550 9.19 -7.87 -8.19
CA SER A 550 8.59 -7.60 -6.89
C SER A 550 9.64 -7.24 -5.81
N ARG A 551 9.25 -6.42 -4.84
CA ARG A 551 10.12 -5.89 -3.77
C ARG A 551 9.52 -6.09 -2.39
N LEU A 552 10.39 -6.31 -1.41
CA LEU A 552 10.04 -6.57 -0.01
C LEU A 552 10.56 -5.46 0.89
N LEU A 553 9.69 -4.94 1.75
CA LEU A 553 10.01 -3.89 2.71
C LEU A 553 9.45 -4.22 4.09
N PHE A 554 10.29 -4.23 5.10
CA PHE A 554 9.89 -4.32 6.51
C PHE A 554 10.00 -2.97 7.20
N THR A 555 9.12 -2.71 8.17
CA THR A 555 9.37 -1.71 9.19
C THR A 555 9.42 -2.36 10.57
N SER A 556 10.39 -1.97 11.39
CA SER A 556 10.48 -2.46 12.77
C SER A 556 11.16 -1.46 13.70
N ARG A 557 10.84 -1.51 15.00
CA ARG A 557 11.64 -0.87 16.05
C ARG A 557 12.99 -1.52 16.27
N PHE A 558 13.06 -2.84 16.10
CA PHE A 558 14.18 -3.63 16.56
C PHE A 558 14.82 -4.42 15.43
N LEU A 559 16.11 -4.76 15.59
CA LEU A 559 16.71 -5.83 14.82
C LEU A 559 16.20 -7.17 15.32
N PHE A 560 16.10 -8.13 14.41
CA PHE A 560 15.56 -9.44 14.74
C PHE A 560 16.34 -10.60 14.13
N THR A 561 16.11 -11.70 14.82
CA THR A 561 16.36 -13.11 14.63
C THR A 561 15.58 -13.84 13.54
N LEU A 562 16.11 -14.28 12.40
CA LEU A 562 15.33 -15.14 11.49
C LEU A 562 16.11 -16.39 11.04
N PRO A 563 16.09 -17.46 11.86
CA PRO A 563 16.82 -18.69 11.54
C PRO A 563 16.22 -19.38 10.31
N ALA A 564 17.05 -19.67 9.31
CA ALA A 564 16.77 -20.57 8.20
C ALA A 564 16.83 -22.04 8.65
N SER A 565 16.25 -22.93 7.84
CA SER A 565 16.32 -24.38 8.07
C SER A 565 17.75 -24.96 8.07
N GLY A 566 18.73 -24.22 7.50
CA GLY A 566 20.16 -24.57 7.49
C GLY A 566 21.04 -23.87 8.53
N GLY A 567 20.45 -23.12 9.48
CA GLY A 567 21.18 -22.44 10.57
C GLY A 567 21.74 -21.04 10.23
N ALA A 568 21.61 -20.57 8.99
CA ALA A 568 21.90 -19.19 8.62
C ALA A 568 20.79 -18.24 9.10
N ASP A 569 21.11 -16.97 9.34
CA ASP A 569 20.13 -15.95 9.72
C ASP A 569 19.69 -15.15 8.48
N LEU A 570 18.45 -15.37 8.03
CA LEU A 570 17.89 -14.71 6.85
C LEU A 570 17.66 -13.21 7.05
N ALA A 571 17.56 -12.73 8.29
CA ALA A 571 17.41 -11.30 8.56
C ALA A 571 18.63 -10.50 8.05
N THR A 572 19.80 -11.14 7.99
CA THR A 572 21.03 -10.55 7.42
C THR A 572 20.95 -10.30 5.91
N GLN A 573 20.01 -10.94 5.22
CA GLN A 573 19.73 -10.72 3.80
C GLN A 573 18.85 -9.50 3.55
N LEU A 574 18.43 -8.77 4.57
CA LEU A 574 17.73 -7.49 4.43
C LEU A 574 18.72 -6.33 4.43
N TYR A 575 18.45 -5.30 3.64
CA TYR A 575 19.16 -4.02 3.74
C TYR A 575 18.69 -3.27 4.99
N ASP A 576 19.50 -3.19 6.05
CA ASP A 576 19.19 -2.40 7.25
C ASP A 576 19.35 -0.92 6.94
N LEU A 577 18.23 -0.20 6.88
CA LEU A 577 18.19 1.25 6.84
C LEU A 577 17.83 1.78 8.24
N PRO A 578 18.82 2.23 9.03
CA PRO A 578 18.53 2.96 10.25
C PRO A 578 17.90 4.31 9.93
N LEU A 579 16.79 4.62 10.61
CA LEU A 579 16.10 5.90 10.53
C LEU A 579 16.49 6.74 11.76
N PRO A 580 17.45 7.68 11.63
CA PRO A 580 17.93 8.46 12.76
C PRO A 580 16.90 9.47 13.27
N ALA A 581 17.18 10.03 14.44
CA ALA A 581 16.55 11.27 14.89
C ALA A 581 16.68 12.34 13.80
N MET A 582 15.65 13.17 13.64
CA MET A 582 15.73 14.35 12.78
C MET A 582 16.82 15.28 13.30
N ASP A 583 17.63 15.81 12.39
CA ASP A 583 18.53 16.90 12.75
C ASP A 583 17.76 18.22 12.97
N SER A 584 18.49 19.28 13.32
CA SER A 584 17.88 20.59 13.58
C SER A 584 17.15 21.19 12.38
N HIS A 585 17.63 20.93 11.15
CA HIS A 585 17.02 21.47 9.93
C HIS A 585 15.78 20.66 9.57
N GLU A 586 15.86 19.33 9.53
CA GLU A 586 14.70 18.45 9.32
C GLU A 586 13.59 18.73 10.35
N ALA A 587 13.96 18.87 11.63
CA ALA A 587 13.04 19.18 12.70
C ALA A 587 12.36 20.55 12.52
N GLN A 588 13.11 21.60 12.20
CA GLN A 588 12.51 22.91 11.92
C GLN A 588 11.53 22.85 10.75
N LYS A 589 11.90 22.18 9.66
CA LYS A 589 11.04 22.05 8.47
C LYS A 589 9.76 21.30 8.78
N GLN A 590 9.82 20.19 9.53
CA GLN A 590 8.63 19.43 9.94
C GLN A 590 7.68 20.28 10.79
N ALA A 591 8.22 21.06 11.72
CA ALA A 591 7.42 21.96 12.53
C ALA A 591 6.76 23.06 11.67
N PHE A 592 7.48 23.64 10.71
CA PHE A 592 6.92 24.63 9.78
C PHE A 592 5.85 24.06 8.85
N ALA A 593 6.02 22.83 8.37
CA ALA A 593 5.00 22.12 7.61
C ALA A 593 3.71 21.99 8.43
N LYS A 594 3.82 21.64 9.71
CA LYS A 594 2.67 21.56 10.63
C LYS A 594 2.01 22.92 10.87
N LEU A 595 2.79 23.98 11.10
CA LEU A 595 2.26 25.34 11.26
C LEU A 595 1.51 25.80 10.01
N ARG A 596 2.06 25.54 8.82
CA ARG A 596 1.40 25.88 7.55
C ARG A 596 0.07 25.17 7.41
N VAL A 597 -0.02 23.91 7.80
CA VAL A 597 -1.27 23.14 7.83
C VAL A 597 -2.32 23.82 8.73
N GLU A 598 -1.97 24.13 9.98
CA GLU A 598 -2.87 24.76 10.96
C GLU A 598 -3.28 26.20 10.59
N LEU A 599 -2.37 26.98 9.99
CA LEU A 599 -2.65 28.32 9.46
C LEU A 599 -3.42 28.28 8.13
N SER A 600 -3.59 27.11 7.49
CA SER A 600 -4.35 26.92 6.25
C SER A 600 -5.82 26.60 6.47
N THR A 601 -6.19 26.16 7.67
CA THR A 601 -7.57 25.87 8.04
C THR A 601 -8.38 27.18 8.18
N PRO A 602 -9.46 27.39 7.40
CA PRO A 602 -10.19 28.67 7.34
C PRO A 602 -10.87 29.16 8.63
N ARG A 603 -10.76 28.43 9.75
CA ARG A 603 -11.64 28.56 10.93
C ARG A 603 -10.95 28.89 12.25
N THR A 604 -9.62 28.93 12.30
CA THR A 604 -8.88 29.18 13.55
C THR A 604 -8.01 30.43 13.45
N VAL A 605 -8.26 31.42 14.32
CA VAL A 605 -7.32 32.51 14.59
C VAL A 605 -6.23 31.94 15.49
N VAL A 606 -5.28 31.21 14.91
CA VAL A 606 -4.10 30.75 15.65
C VAL A 606 -3.07 31.88 15.63
N SER A 607 -2.80 32.49 16.79
CA SER A 607 -1.64 33.36 16.96
C SER A 607 -0.38 32.50 16.93
N GLU A 608 0.67 32.96 16.24
CA GLU A 608 1.94 32.26 16.30
C GLU A 608 2.43 32.18 17.75
N PRO A 609 2.89 31.00 18.23
CA PRO A 609 3.41 30.86 19.58
C PRO A 609 4.69 31.69 19.74
N ALA A 610 4.99 32.16 20.96
CA ALA A 610 6.18 32.95 21.19
C ALA A 610 7.44 32.23 20.64
N PRO A 611 8.36 32.96 19.97
CA PRO A 611 9.51 32.35 19.29
C PRO A 611 10.32 31.40 20.17
N GLY A 612 10.44 31.69 21.48
CA GLY A 612 11.18 30.85 22.44
C GLY A 612 10.51 29.50 22.74
N LEU A 613 9.18 29.45 22.78
CA LEU A 613 8.44 28.21 23.10
C LEU A 613 8.58 27.18 21.97
N TRP A 614 8.58 27.67 20.73
CA TRP A 614 8.75 26.87 19.52
C TRP A 614 10.06 26.08 19.50
N TYR A 615 11.19 26.76 19.74
CA TYR A 615 12.50 26.10 19.76
C TYR A 615 12.65 25.13 20.93
N ARG A 616 12.01 25.41 22.07
CA ARG A 616 11.96 24.48 23.21
C ARG A 616 11.21 23.20 22.85
N ALA A 617 10.06 23.29 22.17
CA ALA A 617 9.32 22.11 21.72
C ALA A 617 10.13 21.22 20.76
N ILE A 618 10.83 21.84 19.80
CA ILE A 618 11.74 21.12 18.88
C ILE A 618 12.87 20.43 19.66
N ALA A 619 13.52 21.15 20.58
CA ALA A 619 14.62 20.60 21.37
C ALA A 619 14.16 19.43 22.26
N ALA A 620 13.01 19.58 22.91
CA ALA A 620 12.42 18.58 23.79
C ALA A 620 11.99 17.30 23.04
N ALA A 621 11.66 17.41 21.75
CA ALA A 621 11.35 16.25 20.91
C ALA A 621 12.56 15.38 20.54
N GLN A 622 13.79 15.91 20.71
CA GLN A 622 15.05 15.22 20.41
C GLN A 622 15.06 14.52 19.03
N GLY A 623 14.50 15.20 18.01
CA GLY A 623 14.43 14.69 16.64
C GLY A 623 13.45 13.52 16.42
N ASN A 624 12.51 13.27 17.33
CA ASN A 624 11.39 12.36 17.06
C ASN A 624 10.23 13.14 16.41
N PRO A 625 9.94 12.94 15.11
CA PRO A 625 8.92 13.72 14.41
C PRO A 625 7.52 13.57 15.01
N GLY A 626 7.11 12.37 15.44
CA GLY A 626 5.77 12.21 16.01
C GLY A 626 5.62 12.77 17.42
N LEU A 627 6.70 12.81 18.23
CA LEU A 627 6.69 13.56 19.49
C LEU A 627 6.67 15.07 19.23
N GLN A 628 7.46 15.53 18.26
CA GLN A 628 7.49 16.94 17.87
C GLN A 628 6.13 17.42 17.36
N ASP A 629 5.45 16.61 16.53
CA ASP A 629 4.10 16.91 16.03
C ASP A 629 3.13 17.19 17.19
N ILE A 630 3.21 16.40 18.27
CA ILE A 630 2.40 16.59 19.48
C ILE A 630 2.79 17.85 20.25
N LEU A 631 4.08 18.04 20.53
CA LEU A 631 4.55 19.19 21.31
C LEU A 631 4.25 20.51 20.60
N VAL A 632 4.47 20.54 19.28
CA VAL A 632 4.16 21.71 18.44
C VAL A 632 2.65 21.97 18.41
N SER A 633 1.83 20.93 18.21
CA SER A 633 0.37 21.07 18.23
C SER A 633 -0.12 21.61 19.57
N ARG A 634 0.47 21.17 20.68
CA ARG A 634 0.17 21.69 22.02
C ARG A 634 0.49 23.18 22.15
N CYS A 635 1.71 23.60 21.79
CA CYS A 635 2.12 24.99 21.87
C CYS A 635 1.26 25.92 21.00
N LEU A 636 0.77 25.42 19.86
CA LEU A 636 -0.15 26.16 18.98
C LEU A 636 -1.56 26.29 19.58
N ALA A 637 -1.99 25.28 20.32
CA ALA A 637 -3.33 25.22 20.85
C ALA A 637 -3.51 25.89 22.22
N ASP A 638 -2.45 25.92 23.05
CA ASP A 638 -2.39 26.59 24.35
C ASP A 638 -0.92 26.86 24.75
N GLU A 639 -0.52 28.13 24.76
CA GLU A 639 0.87 28.55 24.98
C GLU A 639 1.36 28.29 26.41
N GLU A 640 0.56 28.63 27.42
CA GLU A 640 0.92 28.44 28.84
C GLU A 640 1.04 26.96 29.18
N ALA A 641 0.10 26.17 28.69
CA ALA A 641 0.08 24.74 28.90
C ALA A 641 1.22 24.02 28.15
N GLY A 642 1.58 24.50 26.96
CA GLY A 642 2.77 24.10 26.23
C GLY A 642 4.04 24.37 27.04
N ALA A 643 4.17 25.58 27.61
CA ALA A 643 5.32 25.96 28.44
C ALA A 643 5.46 25.06 29.67
N LEU A 644 4.37 24.80 30.40
CA LEU A 644 4.38 23.94 31.58
C LEU A 644 4.81 22.50 31.27
N CYS A 645 4.34 21.93 30.15
CA CYS A 645 4.73 20.59 29.73
C CYS A 645 6.24 20.54 29.42
N LEU A 646 6.76 21.55 28.72
CA LEU A 646 8.19 21.66 28.42
C LEU A 646 9.02 21.88 29.70
N ASP A 647 8.54 22.65 30.67
CA ASP A 647 9.21 22.82 31.97
C ASP A 647 9.33 21.49 32.72
N GLN A 648 8.26 20.68 32.74
CA GLN A 648 8.28 19.34 33.34
C GLN A 648 9.25 18.39 32.63
N MET A 649 9.31 18.46 31.29
CA MET A 649 10.28 17.69 30.49
C MET A 649 11.72 18.13 30.78
N ASP A 650 11.98 19.45 30.78
CA ASP A 650 13.29 20.03 31.06
C ASP A 650 13.77 19.71 32.49
N ASP A 651 12.88 19.74 33.47
CA ASP A 651 13.18 19.39 34.86
C ASP A 651 13.52 17.92 35.02
N PHE A 652 12.86 17.03 34.28
CA PHE A 652 13.24 15.62 34.23
C PHE A 652 14.61 15.42 33.55
N LEU A 653 14.86 16.09 32.42
CA LEU A 653 16.16 16.03 31.73
C LEU A 653 17.31 16.52 32.63
N ARG A 654 17.04 17.48 33.51
CA ARG A 654 18.03 18.03 34.46
C ARG A 654 18.22 17.17 35.71
N ASN A 655 17.15 16.60 36.26
CA ASN A 655 17.15 16.06 37.63
C ASN A 655 16.77 14.57 37.75
N GLY A 656 16.33 13.91 36.68
CA GLY A 656 15.93 12.51 36.67
C GLY A 656 17.08 11.53 36.40
N SER A 657 17.01 10.32 36.96
CA SER A 657 17.88 9.21 36.51
C SER A 657 17.44 8.78 35.11
N LEU A 658 18.25 9.03 34.09
CA LEU A 658 17.93 8.71 32.70
C LEU A 658 17.83 7.19 32.49
N PRO A 659 16.64 6.63 32.20
CA PRO A 659 16.54 5.29 31.62
C PRO A 659 17.09 5.30 30.18
N SER A 660 17.11 4.15 29.50
CA SER A 660 17.44 4.08 28.06
C SER A 660 16.67 5.11 27.24
N GLU A 661 17.26 5.69 26.17
CA GLU A 661 16.64 6.73 25.31
C GLU A 661 15.18 6.43 24.93
N GLN A 662 14.83 5.16 24.68
CA GLN A 662 13.46 4.76 24.37
C GLN A 662 12.46 5.04 25.50
N LYS A 663 12.81 4.68 26.74
CA LYS A 663 11.94 4.88 27.91
C LYS A 663 11.76 6.36 28.23
N VAL A 664 12.79 7.17 27.96
CA VAL A 664 12.72 8.63 28.08
C VAL A 664 11.71 9.20 27.06
N ARG A 665 11.80 8.78 25.79
CA ARG A 665 10.88 9.23 24.74
C ARG A 665 9.44 8.78 24.97
N ASP A 666 9.22 7.53 25.35
CA ASP A 666 7.88 7.00 25.65
C ASP A 666 7.28 7.71 26.88
N PHE A 667 8.09 7.97 27.91
CA PHE A 667 7.68 8.75 29.08
C PHE A 667 7.29 10.18 28.70
N PHE A 668 8.11 10.87 27.90
CA PHE A 668 7.82 12.22 27.43
C PHE A 668 6.60 12.29 26.52
N LEU A 669 6.40 11.28 25.68
CA LEU A 669 5.20 11.15 24.88
C LEU A 669 3.96 10.99 25.76
N SER A 670 4.02 10.12 26.77
CA SER A 670 2.94 9.98 27.75
C SER A 670 2.72 11.27 28.55
N LEU A 671 3.77 11.98 28.94
CA LEU A 671 3.67 13.26 29.64
C LEU A 671 3.01 14.32 28.76
N ALA A 672 3.45 14.47 27.51
CA ALA A 672 2.87 15.43 26.57
C ALA A 672 1.39 15.15 26.28
N LEU A 673 1.03 13.88 26.09
CA LEU A 673 -0.36 13.47 25.92
C LEU A 673 -1.17 13.67 27.20
N GLN A 674 -0.62 13.35 28.37
CA GLN A 674 -1.29 13.56 29.65
C GLN A 674 -1.57 15.03 29.90
N SER A 675 -0.58 15.89 29.67
CA SER A 675 -0.76 17.34 29.81
C SER A 675 -1.79 17.87 28.81
N LEU A 676 -1.95 17.27 27.62
CA LEU A 676 -3.01 17.64 26.65
C LEU A 676 -4.38 17.24 27.18
N LEU A 677 -4.49 16.06 27.76
CA LEU A 677 -5.72 15.58 28.39
C LEU A 677 -6.11 16.40 29.63
N ASP A 678 -5.14 17.00 30.32
CA ASP A 678 -5.38 17.85 31.49
C ASP A 678 -5.92 19.25 31.11
N LEU A 679 -5.79 19.66 29.85
CA LEU A 679 -6.40 20.90 29.33
C LEU A 679 -7.85 20.72 28.88
N LEU A 680 -8.28 19.47 28.68
CA LEU A 680 -9.60 19.20 28.15
C LEU A 680 -10.67 19.47 29.19
N ALA A 681 -11.74 20.13 28.76
CA ALA A 681 -12.98 20.13 29.53
C ALA A 681 -13.46 18.66 29.72
N PRO A 682 -14.18 18.35 30.81
CA PRO A 682 -14.67 17.00 31.07
C PRO A 682 -15.41 16.39 29.86
N GLU A 683 -16.18 17.20 29.13
CA GLU A 683 -16.94 16.79 27.96
C GLU A 683 -16.06 16.53 26.72
N GLU A 684 -14.94 17.22 26.59
CA GLU A 684 -13.96 17.00 25.51
C GLU A 684 -13.17 15.72 25.75
N ARG A 685 -12.73 15.51 27.00
CA ARG A 685 -12.04 14.28 27.40
C ARG A 685 -12.96 13.06 27.25
N ASP A 686 -14.23 13.20 27.62
CA ASP A 686 -15.24 12.16 27.44
C ASP A 686 -15.53 11.89 25.96
N LEU A 687 -15.62 12.92 25.10
CA LEU A 687 -15.77 12.74 23.66
C LEU A 687 -14.57 11.98 23.05
N LEU A 688 -13.34 12.35 23.42
CA LEU A 688 -12.13 11.63 22.99
C LEU A 688 -12.16 10.18 23.45
N ARG A 689 -12.50 9.92 24.73
CA ARG A 689 -12.65 8.57 25.28
C ARG A 689 -13.64 7.73 24.48
N LYS A 690 -14.80 8.30 24.16
CA LYS A 690 -15.87 7.63 23.40
C LYS A 690 -15.48 7.28 21.96
N THR A 691 -14.48 7.94 21.37
CA THR A 691 -13.99 7.57 20.03
C THR A 691 -13.34 6.18 19.99
N GLN A 692 -12.95 5.62 21.14
CA GLN A 692 -12.49 4.22 21.27
C GLN A 692 -13.54 3.18 20.87
N LEU A 693 -14.80 3.59 20.69
CA LEU A 693 -15.84 2.73 20.18
C LEU A 693 -15.50 2.20 18.79
N PHE A 694 -14.84 3.01 17.96
CA PHE A 694 -14.61 2.72 16.55
C PHE A 694 -13.22 2.11 16.30
N GLN A 695 -13.15 1.11 15.41
CA GLN A 695 -11.89 0.50 14.99
C GLN A 695 -11.32 1.07 13.68
N ILE A 696 -12.16 1.81 12.95
CA ILE A 696 -11.79 2.51 11.71
C ILE A 696 -12.28 3.96 11.78
N PRO A 697 -11.70 4.89 10.99
CA PRO A 697 -12.21 6.25 10.91
C PRO A 697 -13.69 6.28 10.53
N VAL A 698 -14.45 7.19 11.13
CA VAL A 698 -15.89 7.34 10.87
C VAL A 698 -16.28 8.76 10.49
N PRO A 699 -17.39 8.97 9.76
CA PRO A 699 -17.82 10.30 9.36
C PRO A 699 -18.02 11.25 10.55
N ARG A 700 -17.71 12.54 10.35
CA ARG A 700 -17.87 13.58 11.38
C ARG A 700 -19.26 13.60 12.01
N ALA A 701 -20.30 13.38 11.20
CA ALA A 701 -21.68 13.31 11.67
C ALA A 701 -21.90 12.21 12.72
N VAL A 702 -21.16 11.11 12.65
CA VAL A 702 -21.24 9.98 13.60
C VAL A 702 -20.50 10.31 14.89
N VAL A 703 -19.33 10.96 14.81
CA VAL A 703 -18.60 11.42 16.01
C VAL A 703 -19.43 12.43 16.81
N ARG A 704 -20.20 13.30 16.15
CA ARG A 704 -21.11 14.23 16.84
C ARG A 704 -22.11 13.51 17.75
N LEU A 705 -22.54 12.29 17.39
CA LEU A 705 -23.52 11.53 18.17
C LEU A 705 -22.95 10.97 19.49
N LEU A 706 -21.62 10.92 19.64
CA LEU A 706 -20.98 10.51 20.89
C LEU A 706 -21.16 11.54 22.02
N SER A 707 -21.36 12.81 21.67
CA SER A 707 -21.64 13.88 22.64
C SER A 707 -22.99 13.67 23.33
N ALA A 708 -23.02 13.81 24.65
CA ALA A 708 -24.19 13.51 25.48
C ALA A 708 -25.28 14.59 25.45
N ASP A 709 -24.94 15.77 24.96
CA ASP A 709 -25.69 17.02 25.09
C ASP A 709 -26.57 17.37 23.88
N GLY A 710 -26.52 16.57 22.79
CA GLY A 710 -27.45 16.67 21.65
C GLY A 710 -27.35 17.96 20.81
N LEU A 711 -26.48 18.90 21.17
CA LEU A 711 -26.25 20.17 20.48
C LEU A 711 -25.14 20.01 19.43
N ALA A 712 -25.52 19.96 18.15
CA ALA A 712 -24.58 19.76 17.04
C ALA A 712 -23.43 20.78 17.01
N GLU A 713 -23.73 22.06 17.24
CA GLU A 713 -22.71 23.12 17.27
C GLU A 713 -21.71 22.97 18.43
N ALA A 714 -22.16 22.48 19.59
CA ALA A 714 -21.27 22.25 20.73
C ALA A 714 -20.36 21.05 20.48
N ALA A 715 -20.90 19.96 19.95
CA ALA A 715 -20.12 18.80 19.52
C ALA A 715 -19.10 19.18 18.44
N ASP A 716 -19.50 20.01 17.48
CA ASP A 716 -18.59 20.49 16.43
C ASP A 716 -17.42 21.29 16.96
N ARG A 717 -17.66 22.20 17.91
CA ARG A 717 -16.60 22.96 18.57
C ARG A 717 -15.63 22.06 19.33
N ARG A 718 -16.14 21.02 20.01
CA ARG A 718 -15.28 20.04 20.71
C ARG A 718 -14.46 19.20 19.71
N ILE A 719 -15.07 18.73 18.62
CA ILE A 719 -14.35 18.00 17.57
C ILE A 719 -13.27 18.90 16.96
N GLU A 720 -13.59 20.16 16.66
CA GLU A 720 -12.62 21.15 16.13
C GLU A 720 -11.48 21.38 17.13
N ARG A 721 -11.80 21.56 18.43
CA ARG A 721 -10.78 21.74 19.47
C ARG A 721 -9.88 20.50 19.62
N LEU A 722 -10.45 19.31 19.72
CA LEU A 722 -9.70 18.05 19.80
C LEU A 722 -8.86 17.80 18.54
N SER A 723 -9.36 18.20 17.36
CA SER A 723 -8.59 18.10 16.10
C SER A 723 -7.41 19.05 16.08
N SER A 724 -7.61 20.31 16.50
CA SER A 724 -6.52 21.31 16.62
C SER A 724 -5.44 20.92 17.64
N LEU A 725 -5.80 20.10 18.63
CA LEU A 725 -4.88 19.54 19.63
C LEU A 725 -4.18 18.26 19.14
N GLY A 726 -4.50 17.75 17.95
CA GLY A 726 -3.98 16.48 17.44
C GLY A 726 -4.52 15.23 18.17
N LEU A 727 -5.58 15.37 18.96
CA LEU A 727 -6.20 14.30 19.73
C LEU A 727 -7.30 13.58 18.94
N ILE A 728 -7.87 14.24 17.93
CA ILE A 728 -8.65 13.61 16.87
C ILE A 728 -7.93 13.86 15.54
N GLU A 729 -7.76 12.81 14.76
CA GLU A 729 -7.06 12.84 13.48
C GLU A 729 -8.08 12.82 12.33
N LEU A 730 -7.76 13.57 11.26
CA LEU A 730 -8.56 13.69 10.05
C LEU A 730 -8.04 12.72 8.99
N TYR A 731 -8.97 12.03 8.34
CA TYR A 731 -8.69 10.99 7.36
C TYR A 731 -9.43 11.25 6.05
N GLU A 732 -8.80 10.92 4.93
CA GLU A 732 -9.44 11.05 3.62
C GLU A 732 -10.65 10.11 3.53
N SER A 733 -11.81 10.64 3.15
CA SER A 733 -13.02 9.83 2.98
C SER A 733 -12.85 8.85 1.80
N PRO A 734 -13.35 7.59 1.91
CA PRO A 734 -13.32 6.63 0.80
C PRO A 734 -14.08 7.13 -0.45
N SER A 735 -15.06 8.01 -0.25
CA SER A 735 -15.96 8.49 -1.28
C SER A 735 -15.59 9.91 -1.70
N ARG A 736 -15.31 10.10 -3.00
CA ARG A 736 -14.91 11.39 -3.57
C ARG A 736 -16.00 12.45 -3.36
N GLY A 737 -15.73 13.46 -2.52
CA GLY A 737 -16.66 14.57 -2.25
C GLY A 737 -17.36 14.53 -0.88
N GLN A 738 -17.09 13.53 -0.05
CA GLN A 738 -17.54 13.51 1.36
C GLN A 738 -16.56 14.26 2.28
N GLU A 739 -17.05 14.72 3.45
CA GLU A 739 -16.20 15.29 4.51
C GLU A 739 -15.16 14.25 5.00
N PRO A 740 -13.99 14.69 5.49
CA PRO A 740 -13.00 13.81 6.10
C PRO A 740 -13.61 12.95 7.21
N GLU A 741 -13.18 11.69 7.28
CA GLU A 741 -13.50 10.80 8.40
C GLU A 741 -12.57 11.09 9.58
N LEU A 742 -12.98 10.70 10.78
CA LEU A 742 -12.32 11.05 12.04
C LEU A 742 -11.99 9.79 12.84
N ALA A 743 -10.83 9.76 13.46
CA ALA A 743 -10.51 8.78 14.51
C ALA A 743 -9.80 9.47 15.68
N GLY A 744 -9.99 8.96 16.90
CA GLY A 744 -9.22 9.44 18.04
C GLY A 744 -7.76 9.00 17.93
N ASN A 745 -6.85 9.83 18.43
CA ASN A 745 -5.43 9.51 18.46
C ASN A 745 -5.21 8.24 19.29
N ALA A 746 -4.69 7.19 18.66
CA ALA A 746 -4.57 5.86 19.25
C ALA A 746 -3.73 5.81 20.55
N LEU A 747 -2.85 6.80 20.79
CA LEU A 747 -2.10 6.89 22.04
C LEU A 747 -2.78 7.77 23.10
N ALA A 748 -3.58 8.75 22.68
CA ALA A 748 -4.33 9.59 23.62
C ALA A 748 -5.58 8.88 24.14
N GLN A 749 -6.20 8.05 23.30
CA GLN A 749 -7.40 7.29 23.61
C GLN A 749 -7.24 6.48 24.92
N PRO A 750 -6.25 5.59 25.09
CA PRO A 750 -6.08 4.83 26.34
C PRO A 750 -5.89 5.71 27.58
N LEU A 751 -5.26 6.88 27.43
CA LEU A 751 -4.98 7.81 28.52
C LEU A 751 -6.23 8.64 28.93
N SER A 752 -7.24 8.72 28.05
CA SER A 752 -8.51 9.41 28.32
C SER A 752 -9.48 8.61 29.20
N GLY A 753 -9.13 7.37 29.56
CA GLY A 753 -9.95 6.41 30.33
C GLY A 753 -10.44 5.25 29.45
N GLU A 754 -11.04 4.22 30.05
CA GLU A 754 -11.60 3.08 29.29
C GLU A 754 -13.13 3.19 29.18
N LEU A 755 -13.69 2.61 28.12
CA LEU A 755 -15.14 2.40 27.98
C LEU A 755 -15.52 1.06 28.62
N THR A 756 -16.48 1.10 29.55
CA THR A 756 -17.12 -0.11 30.08
C THR A 756 -17.96 -0.80 29.00
N ASP A 757 -18.24 -2.10 29.16
CA ASP A 757 -19.07 -2.85 28.20
C ASP A 757 -20.49 -2.26 28.06
N GLN A 758 -21.03 -1.71 29.15
CA GLN A 758 -22.33 -1.04 29.14
C GLN A 758 -22.30 0.25 28.32
N GLU A 759 -21.27 1.09 28.50
CA GLU A 759 -21.09 2.30 27.69
C GLU A 759 -20.88 1.96 26.22
N ARG A 760 -20.08 0.93 25.90
CA ARG A 760 -19.88 0.46 24.52
C ARG A 760 -21.20 0.07 23.88
N ARG A 761 -22.05 -0.66 24.60
CA ARG A 761 -23.39 -1.06 24.14
C ARG A 761 -24.30 0.15 23.89
N GLU A 762 -24.38 1.09 24.83
CA GLU A 762 -25.22 2.29 24.71
C GLU A 762 -24.78 3.21 23.58
N LEU A 763 -23.47 3.39 23.40
CA LEU A 763 -22.93 4.20 22.32
C LEU A 763 -23.13 3.50 20.97
N ALA A 764 -22.87 2.18 20.89
CA ALA A 764 -23.13 1.39 19.68
C ALA A 764 -24.60 1.49 19.27
N GLN A 765 -25.54 1.38 20.20
CA GLN A 765 -26.98 1.58 19.95
C GLN A 765 -27.28 2.94 19.30
N ARG A 766 -26.63 3.99 19.79
CA ARG A 766 -26.83 5.35 19.32
C ARG A 766 -26.28 5.59 17.92
N VAL A 767 -25.10 5.06 17.61
CA VAL A 767 -24.35 5.44 16.40
C VAL A 767 -24.56 4.51 15.21
N THR A 768 -24.86 3.22 15.44
CA THR A 768 -24.83 2.18 14.39
C THR A 768 -25.74 2.51 13.20
N GLY A 769 -26.96 2.97 13.45
CA GLY A 769 -27.90 3.33 12.38
C GLY A 769 -27.43 4.54 11.57
N ALA A 770 -26.97 5.60 12.24
CA ALA A 770 -26.46 6.79 11.55
C ALA A 770 -25.17 6.51 10.76
N LEU A 771 -24.31 5.64 11.28
CA LEU A 771 -23.11 5.18 10.57
C LEU A 771 -23.47 4.38 9.32
N PHE A 772 -24.44 3.47 9.42
CA PHE A 772 -24.96 2.70 8.28
C PHE A 772 -25.47 3.62 7.16
N GLU A 773 -26.30 4.61 7.49
CA GLU A 773 -26.80 5.59 6.52
C GLU A 773 -25.68 6.46 5.92
N SER A 774 -24.70 6.87 6.73
CA SER A 774 -23.58 7.69 6.26
C SER A 774 -22.69 6.94 5.26
N TRP A 775 -22.62 5.61 5.36
CA TRP A 775 -21.96 4.72 4.40
C TRP A 775 -22.94 4.14 3.37
N GLY A 776 -23.98 4.91 3.02
CA GLY A 776 -24.87 4.65 1.87
C GLY A 776 -26.09 3.78 2.17
N GLY A 777 -26.30 3.37 3.43
CA GLY A 777 -27.50 2.64 3.84
C GLY A 777 -27.75 1.37 3.02
N GLU A 778 -29.00 1.04 2.72
CA GLU A 778 -29.33 -0.18 1.97
C GLU A 778 -28.83 -0.13 0.51
N ALA A 779 -28.85 1.05 -0.12
CA ALA A 779 -28.37 1.24 -1.49
C ALA A 779 -26.83 1.17 -1.61
N GLY A 780 -26.11 1.41 -0.51
CA GLY A 780 -24.66 1.46 -0.46
C GLY A 780 -23.95 0.10 -0.44
N ASN A 781 -24.69 -1.03 -0.45
CA ASN A 781 -24.06 -2.35 -0.30
C ASN A 781 -23.02 -2.68 -1.39
N ARG A 782 -23.12 -2.07 -2.58
CA ARG A 782 -22.15 -2.25 -3.66
C ARG A 782 -20.91 -1.34 -3.55
N ASP A 783 -21.01 -0.28 -2.77
CA ASP A 783 -19.98 0.75 -2.63
C ASP A 783 -19.25 0.69 -1.27
N ARG A 784 -19.81 -0.02 -0.27
CA ARG A 784 -19.14 -0.28 1.01
C ARG A 784 -17.98 -1.26 0.86
N SER A 785 -16.91 -0.98 1.59
CA SER A 785 -15.78 -1.90 1.76
C SER A 785 -16.10 -2.95 2.83
N TYR A 786 -15.45 -4.11 2.75
CA TYR A 786 -15.57 -5.14 3.78
C TYR A 786 -15.20 -4.66 5.18
N ALA A 787 -14.23 -3.73 5.29
CA ALA A 787 -13.88 -3.12 6.58
C ALA A 787 -15.08 -2.36 7.20
N GLN A 788 -15.87 -1.67 6.38
CA GLN A 788 -17.07 -0.96 6.83
C GLN A 788 -18.17 -1.95 7.25
N ASP A 789 -18.41 -3.02 6.47
CA ASP A 789 -19.40 -4.03 6.85
C ASP A 789 -19.00 -4.80 8.12
N ASN A 790 -17.71 -5.11 8.31
CA ASN A 790 -17.20 -5.70 9.53
C ASN A 790 -17.43 -4.79 10.75
N GLU A 791 -17.13 -3.50 10.62
CA GLU A 791 -17.33 -2.54 11.71
C GLU A 791 -18.82 -2.35 12.02
N LEU A 792 -19.66 -2.25 10.99
CA LEU A 792 -21.11 -2.16 11.15
C LEU A 792 -21.69 -3.41 11.83
N THR A 793 -21.28 -4.61 11.42
CA THR A 793 -21.73 -5.87 12.05
C THR A 793 -21.25 -5.95 13.50
N ARG A 794 -19.99 -5.60 13.79
CA ARG A 794 -19.46 -5.59 15.16
C ARG A 794 -20.23 -4.61 16.06
N LEU A 795 -20.51 -3.40 15.59
CA LEU A 795 -21.29 -2.41 16.33
C LEU A 795 -22.75 -2.81 16.45
N ALA A 796 -23.35 -3.41 15.42
CA ALA A 796 -24.71 -3.91 15.45
C ALA A 796 -24.88 -5.04 16.47
N LEU A 797 -23.95 -5.98 16.55
CA LEU A 797 -23.92 -7.02 17.58
C LEU A 797 -23.73 -6.41 18.98
N CYS A 798 -22.78 -5.50 19.14
CA CYS A 798 -22.51 -4.81 20.42
C CYS A 798 -23.74 -4.03 20.91
N GLY A 799 -24.42 -3.31 20.01
CA GLY A 799 -25.59 -2.49 20.30
C GLY A 799 -26.93 -3.21 20.21
N LYS A 800 -26.97 -4.50 19.84
CA LYS A 800 -28.21 -5.23 19.54
C LYS A 800 -29.08 -4.55 18.45
N ASN A 801 -28.47 -4.01 17.39
CA ASN A 801 -29.19 -3.42 16.26
C ASN A 801 -29.46 -4.47 15.17
N ALA A 802 -30.61 -5.14 15.26
CA ALA A 802 -31.03 -6.17 14.32
C ALA A 802 -31.16 -5.67 12.87
N TYR A 803 -31.62 -4.43 12.65
CA TYR A 803 -31.84 -3.88 11.31
C TYR A 803 -30.55 -3.78 10.48
N VAL A 804 -29.46 -3.29 11.10
CA VAL A 804 -28.14 -3.19 10.46
C VAL A 804 -27.49 -4.57 10.35
N ALA A 805 -27.55 -5.40 11.40
CA ALA A 805 -27.00 -6.75 11.39
C ALA A 805 -27.57 -7.60 10.23
N ALA A 806 -28.87 -7.49 9.93
CA ALA A 806 -29.50 -8.19 8.81
C ALA A 806 -28.86 -7.88 7.45
N ARG A 807 -28.30 -6.67 7.28
CA ARG A 807 -27.84 -6.13 5.98
C ARG A 807 -26.33 -6.25 5.77
N THR A 808 -25.54 -6.28 6.84
CA THR A 808 -24.07 -6.24 6.74
C THR A 808 -23.41 -7.57 7.07
N THR A 809 -24.09 -8.45 7.82
CA THR A 809 -23.48 -9.67 8.34
C THR A 809 -23.05 -10.63 7.24
N ALA A 810 -23.85 -10.85 6.20
CA ALA A 810 -23.48 -11.79 5.14
C ALA A 810 -22.14 -11.41 4.48
N ASP A 811 -21.94 -10.11 4.21
CA ASP A 811 -20.69 -9.60 3.64
C ASP A 811 -19.53 -9.64 4.62
N ALA A 812 -19.76 -9.36 5.91
CA ALA A 812 -18.76 -9.55 6.96
C ALA A 812 -18.32 -11.02 7.10
N LEU A 813 -19.26 -11.97 7.04
CA LEU A 813 -18.96 -13.41 7.08
C LEU A 813 -18.16 -13.88 5.86
N ARG A 814 -18.45 -13.31 4.68
CA ARG A 814 -17.66 -13.56 3.47
C ARG A 814 -16.24 -13.03 3.63
N ASP A 815 -16.07 -11.82 4.16
CA ASP A 815 -14.76 -11.23 4.39
C ASP A 815 -13.93 -12.04 5.39
N LEU A 816 -14.52 -12.38 6.55
CA LEU A 816 -13.85 -13.23 7.55
C LEU A 816 -13.42 -14.57 6.95
N ALA A 817 -14.28 -15.21 6.15
CA ALA A 817 -13.91 -16.44 5.46
C ALA A 817 -12.83 -16.22 4.39
N ARG A 818 -12.82 -15.07 3.70
CA ARG A 818 -11.73 -14.72 2.77
C ARG A 818 -10.39 -14.54 3.47
N ARG A 819 -10.42 -14.11 4.74
CA ARG A 819 -9.28 -14.03 5.67
C ARG A 819 -9.00 -15.34 6.42
N PHE A 820 -9.69 -16.42 6.08
CA PHE A 820 -9.58 -17.74 6.72
C PHE A 820 -9.98 -17.77 8.20
N GLU A 821 -10.79 -16.81 8.66
CA GLU A 821 -11.26 -16.66 10.04
C GLU A 821 -12.60 -17.39 10.29
N TYR A 822 -12.67 -18.67 9.92
CA TYR A 822 -13.93 -19.44 9.92
C TYR A 822 -14.60 -19.58 11.29
N ARG A 823 -13.82 -19.74 12.37
CA ARG A 823 -14.36 -19.80 13.74
C ARG A 823 -15.04 -18.50 14.15
N GLN A 824 -14.41 -17.36 13.83
CA GLN A 824 -14.99 -16.05 14.12
C GLN A 824 -16.22 -15.80 13.24
N ALA A 825 -16.16 -16.19 11.97
CA ALA A 825 -17.30 -16.10 11.07
C ALA A 825 -18.50 -16.92 11.60
N ALA A 826 -18.29 -18.18 11.99
CA ALA A 826 -19.35 -19.00 12.58
C ALA A 826 -19.92 -18.38 13.87
N GLU A 827 -19.08 -17.80 14.71
CA GLU A 827 -19.53 -17.13 15.93
C GLU A 827 -20.36 -15.87 15.65
N TRP A 828 -19.92 -15.01 14.73
CA TRP A 828 -20.67 -13.84 14.30
C TRP A 828 -21.99 -14.22 13.62
N ALA A 829 -22.02 -15.33 12.90
CA ALA A 829 -23.22 -15.86 12.29
C ALA A 829 -24.27 -16.23 13.35
N LYS A 830 -23.86 -17.02 14.37
CA LYS A 830 -24.74 -17.41 15.49
C LYS A 830 -25.27 -16.20 16.25
N GLN A 831 -24.39 -15.27 16.61
CA GLN A 831 -24.77 -14.07 17.35
C GLN A 831 -25.74 -13.18 16.56
N SER A 832 -25.52 -13.05 15.25
CA SER A 832 -26.35 -12.19 14.40
C SER A 832 -27.73 -12.79 14.16
N LEU A 833 -27.82 -14.10 13.91
CA LEU A 833 -29.11 -14.77 13.72
C LEU A 833 -29.91 -14.82 15.03
N ALA A 834 -29.26 -15.08 16.17
CA ALA A 834 -29.91 -14.98 17.48
C ALA A 834 -30.46 -13.57 17.74
N LEU A 835 -29.70 -12.52 17.40
CA LEU A 835 -30.14 -11.13 17.52
C LEU A 835 -31.36 -10.82 16.63
N LEU A 836 -31.39 -11.34 15.40
CA LEU A 836 -32.53 -11.16 14.49
C LEU A 836 -33.78 -11.85 15.02
N ASP A 837 -33.63 -13.07 15.54
CA ASP A 837 -34.74 -13.84 16.11
C ASP A 837 -35.27 -13.20 17.40
N GLU A 838 -34.39 -12.71 18.30
CA GLU A 838 -34.77 -11.93 19.49
C GLU A 838 -35.59 -10.68 19.12
N ALA A 839 -35.26 -10.03 18.01
CA ALA A 839 -35.91 -8.80 17.54
C ALA A 839 -37.15 -9.05 16.66
N GLY A 840 -37.44 -10.30 16.29
CA GLY A 840 -38.48 -10.64 15.31
C GLY A 840 -38.20 -10.09 13.90
N ALA A 841 -36.93 -9.85 13.57
CA ALA A 841 -36.51 -9.34 12.26
C ALA A 841 -36.25 -10.51 11.29
N PRO A 842 -36.67 -10.40 10.02
CA PRO A 842 -36.45 -11.48 9.05
C PRO A 842 -34.97 -11.57 8.66
N ALA A 843 -34.37 -12.75 8.79
CA ALA A 843 -33.08 -13.06 8.19
C ALA A 843 -33.25 -13.30 6.68
N SER A 844 -32.32 -12.81 5.86
CA SER A 844 -32.34 -13.09 4.42
C SER A 844 -31.89 -14.52 4.13
N VAL A 845 -32.36 -15.09 3.02
CA VAL A 845 -31.89 -16.41 2.53
C VAL A 845 -30.36 -16.41 2.38
N ASP A 846 -29.81 -15.31 1.88
CA ASP A 846 -28.38 -15.16 1.66
C ASP A 846 -27.56 -15.20 2.96
N LEU A 847 -28.03 -14.54 4.02
CA LEU A 847 -27.41 -14.58 5.34
C LEU A 847 -27.49 -15.99 5.93
N LEU A 848 -28.67 -16.63 5.89
CA LEU A 848 -28.87 -17.99 6.41
C LEU A 848 -27.97 -19.00 5.70
N ARG A 849 -27.90 -18.95 4.36
CA ARG A 849 -27.00 -19.80 3.55
C ARG A 849 -25.54 -19.57 3.93
N THR A 850 -25.11 -18.31 3.96
CA THR A 850 -23.70 -17.96 4.25
C THR A 850 -23.33 -18.39 5.68
N ALA A 851 -24.23 -18.19 6.64
CA ALA A 851 -24.09 -18.63 8.02
C ALA A 851 -23.96 -20.16 8.13
N ALA A 852 -24.83 -20.89 7.44
CA ALA A 852 -24.79 -22.36 7.42
C ALA A 852 -23.48 -22.89 6.85
N GLU A 853 -22.97 -22.30 5.76
CA GLU A 853 -21.65 -22.65 5.21
C GLU A 853 -20.53 -22.45 6.24
N ARG A 854 -20.59 -21.38 7.05
CA ARG A 854 -19.54 -21.09 8.03
C ARG A 854 -19.57 -22.05 9.21
N CYS A 855 -20.76 -22.44 9.65
CA CYS A 855 -20.93 -23.49 10.66
C CYS A 855 -20.48 -24.85 10.13
N GLU A 856 -20.80 -25.20 8.88
CA GLU A 856 -20.35 -26.44 8.25
C GLU A 856 -18.82 -26.52 8.19
N GLN A 857 -18.15 -25.42 7.82
CA GLN A 857 -16.69 -25.34 7.73
C GLN A 857 -15.97 -25.55 9.07
N VAL A 858 -16.64 -25.26 10.19
CA VAL A 858 -16.08 -25.48 11.54
C VAL A 858 -16.60 -26.78 12.19
N GLY A 859 -17.40 -27.57 11.45
CA GLY A 859 -17.96 -28.84 11.92
C GLY A 859 -19.19 -28.71 12.82
N ASP A 860 -19.82 -27.53 12.89
CA ASP A 860 -21.06 -27.29 13.65
C ASP A 860 -22.29 -27.62 12.81
N THR A 861 -22.49 -28.93 12.59
CA THR A 861 -23.50 -29.44 11.65
C THR A 861 -24.94 -29.17 12.09
N VAL A 862 -25.18 -29.00 13.39
CA VAL A 862 -26.53 -28.79 13.95
C VAL A 862 -27.05 -27.40 13.58
N GLU A 863 -26.27 -26.36 13.84
CA GLU A 863 -26.64 -24.99 13.45
C GLU A 863 -26.66 -24.83 11.92
N ALA A 864 -25.70 -25.47 11.23
CA ALA A 864 -25.67 -25.47 9.77
C ALA A 864 -26.97 -26.02 9.16
N ASP A 865 -27.47 -27.16 9.66
CA ASP A 865 -28.71 -27.77 9.19
C ASP A 865 -29.95 -26.96 9.56
N GLY A 866 -29.98 -26.39 10.77
CA GLY A 866 -31.08 -25.56 11.23
C GLY A 866 -31.29 -24.33 10.35
N TRP A 867 -30.22 -23.59 10.08
CA TRP A 867 -30.31 -22.38 9.25
C TRP A 867 -30.51 -22.68 7.77
N MET A 868 -29.91 -23.77 7.26
CA MET A 868 -30.15 -24.20 5.89
C MET A 868 -31.61 -24.63 5.68
N SER A 869 -32.20 -25.34 6.64
CA SER A 869 -33.62 -25.71 6.59
C SER A 869 -34.53 -24.48 6.54
N ARG A 870 -34.26 -23.49 7.41
CA ARG A 870 -34.98 -22.20 7.40
C ARG A 870 -34.83 -21.46 6.06
N ALA A 871 -33.63 -21.48 5.46
CA ALA A 871 -33.41 -20.88 4.14
C ALA A 871 -34.24 -21.58 3.06
N LEU A 872 -34.28 -22.91 3.04
CA LEU A 872 -35.05 -23.70 2.07
C LEU A 872 -36.56 -23.52 2.23
N GLU A 873 -37.07 -23.41 3.47
CA GLU A 873 -38.47 -23.09 3.74
C GLU A 873 -38.87 -21.72 3.17
N MET A 874 -38.02 -20.70 3.35
CA MET A 874 -38.25 -19.37 2.78
C MET A 874 -38.27 -19.39 1.24
N LEU A 875 -37.45 -20.26 0.62
CA LEU A 875 -37.39 -20.45 -0.83
C LEU A 875 -38.59 -21.22 -1.39
N ALA A 876 -39.34 -21.94 -0.55
CA ALA A 876 -40.57 -22.62 -0.95
C ALA A 876 -41.76 -21.64 -1.10
N ASP A 877 -41.69 -20.45 -0.50
CA ASP A 877 -42.72 -19.42 -0.60
C ASP A 877 -42.76 -18.78 -2.01
N PRO A 878 -43.92 -18.77 -2.70
CA PRO A 878 -44.08 -18.08 -3.98
C PRO A 878 -43.67 -16.60 -3.98
N ALA A 879 -43.77 -15.91 -2.85
CA ALA A 879 -43.39 -14.51 -2.71
C ALA A 879 -41.88 -14.26 -2.87
N ASN A 880 -41.05 -15.28 -2.66
CA ASN A 880 -39.59 -15.16 -2.69
C ASN A 880 -38.95 -15.63 -4.01
N GLN A 881 -39.74 -16.04 -5.02
CA GLN A 881 -39.25 -16.62 -6.30
C GLN A 881 -38.56 -15.66 -7.28
N GLY A 882 -38.21 -14.44 -6.87
CA GLY A 882 -37.67 -13.39 -7.74
C GLY A 882 -36.19 -13.54 -8.13
N ASP A 883 -35.39 -14.30 -7.39
CA ASP A 883 -33.95 -14.50 -7.62
C ASP A 883 -33.60 -15.97 -7.89
N ALA A 884 -33.82 -16.42 -9.12
CA ALA A 884 -33.55 -17.80 -9.53
C ALA A 884 -32.07 -18.21 -9.32
N ALA A 885 -31.12 -17.28 -9.43
CA ALA A 885 -29.71 -17.55 -9.25
C ALA A 885 -29.35 -17.77 -7.77
N GLY A 886 -29.82 -16.89 -6.87
CA GLY A 886 -29.67 -17.06 -5.43
C GLY A 886 -30.37 -18.33 -4.89
N HIS A 887 -31.51 -18.69 -5.51
CA HIS A 887 -32.22 -19.94 -5.22
C HIS A 887 -31.38 -21.16 -5.59
N ALA A 888 -30.88 -21.20 -6.82
CA ALA A 888 -30.02 -22.28 -7.28
C ALA A 888 -28.75 -22.40 -6.41
N ALA A 889 -28.10 -21.28 -6.07
CA ALA A 889 -26.93 -21.27 -5.23
C ALA A 889 -27.18 -21.89 -3.85
N THR A 890 -28.32 -21.60 -3.22
CA THR A 890 -28.70 -22.18 -1.92
C THR A 890 -28.91 -23.69 -2.00
N LEU A 891 -29.61 -24.15 -3.04
CA LEU A 891 -29.85 -25.57 -3.29
C LEU A 891 -28.56 -26.35 -3.53
N ILE A 892 -27.62 -25.78 -4.32
CA ILE A 892 -26.32 -26.38 -4.61
C ILE A 892 -25.49 -26.54 -3.34
N VAL A 893 -25.44 -25.49 -2.52
CA VAL A 893 -24.68 -25.51 -1.26
C VAL A 893 -25.22 -26.59 -0.32
N HIS A 894 -26.54 -26.67 -0.16
CA HIS A 894 -27.17 -27.70 0.65
C HIS A 894 -26.89 -29.11 0.10
N ALA A 895 -27.07 -29.32 -1.20
CA ALA A 895 -26.83 -30.60 -1.84
C ALA A 895 -25.38 -31.08 -1.66
N ARG A 896 -24.40 -30.18 -1.81
CA ARG A 896 -22.99 -30.51 -1.59
C ARG A 896 -22.68 -30.87 -0.15
N ALA A 897 -23.30 -30.19 0.82
CA ALA A 897 -23.18 -30.58 2.23
C ALA A 897 -23.74 -31.99 2.47
N LEU A 898 -24.89 -32.33 1.87
CA LEU A 898 -25.46 -33.68 1.94
C LEU A 898 -24.54 -34.74 1.30
N VAL A 899 -23.95 -34.46 0.14
CA VAL A 899 -22.96 -35.34 -0.50
C VAL A 899 -21.75 -35.54 0.41
N ALA A 900 -21.19 -34.46 0.97
CA ALA A 900 -20.04 -34.53 1.87
C ALA A 900 -20.31 -35.39 3.12
N ARG A 901 -21.57 -35.47 3.56
CA ARG A 901 -22.03 -36.29 4.68
C ARG A 901 -22.47 -37.70 4.27
N GLY A 902 -22.23 -38.10 3.02
CA GLY A 902 -22.56 -39.45 2.52
C GLY A 902 -24.04 -39.68 2.26
N ARG A 903 -24.82 -38.62 1.97
CA ARG A 903 -26.26 -38.68 1.65
C ARG A 903 -26.56 -38.19 0.22
N PRO A 904 -25.94 -38.78 -0.82
CA PRO A 904 -26.09 -38.32 -2.21
C PRO A 904 -27.52 -38.47 -2.76
N ASP A 905 -28.26 -39.46 -2.26
CA ASP A 905 -29.66 -39.71 -2.62
C ASP A 905 -30.58 -38.54 -2.27
N GLU A 906 -30.32 -37.90 -1.14
CA GLU A 906 -31.08 -36.75 -0.68
C GLU A 906 -30.62 -35.46 -1.35
N ALA A 907 -29.38 -35.41 -1.84
CA ALA A 907 -28.83 -34.26 -2.58
C ALA A 907 -29.41 -34.13 -3.99
N LEU A 908 -29.71 -35.26 -4.64
CA LEU A 908 -30.10 -35.33 -6.05
C LEU A 908 -31.32 -34.45 -6.41
N PRO A 909 -32.45 -34.46 -5.66
CA PRO A 909 -33.61 -33.62 -5.96
C PRO A 909 -33.31 -32.11 -5.87
N PHE A 910 -32.40 -31.72 -4.97
CA PHE A 910 -32.00 -30.32 -4.82
C PHE A 910 -31.14 -29.85 -6.00
N LEU A 911 -30.23 -30.71 -6.48
CA LEU A 911 -29.41 -30.42 -7.66
C LEU A 911 -30.25 -30.36 -8.93
N GLU A 912 -31.19 -31.28 -9.14
CA GLU A 912 -32.11 -31.26 -10.29
C GLU A 912 -32.98 -29.99 -10.30
N ARG A 913 -33.43 -29.56 -9.11
CA ARG A 913 -34.16 -28.29 -8.97
C ARG A 913 -33.26 -27.08 -9.23
N ALA A 914 -32.00 -27.11 -8.78
CA ALA A 914 -31.04 -26.05 -9.07
C ALA A 914 -30.72 -25.95 -10.57
N GLN A 915 -30.53 -27.10 -11.23
CA GLN A 915 -30.31 -27.20 -12.67
C GLN A 915 -31.43 -26.54 -13.47
N ALA A 916 -32.69 -26.77 -13.07
CA ALA A 916 -33.88 -26.21 -13.74
C ALA A 916 -34.00 -24.68 -13.57
N LEU A 917 -33.40 -24.12 -12.52
CA LEU A 917 -33.41 -22.68 -12.24
C LEU A 917 -32.27 -21.93 -12.95
N LEU A 918 -31.19 -22.62 -13.30
CA LEU A 918 -30.01 -22.03 -13.91
C LEU A 918 -30.14 -21.92 -15.44
N PRO A 919 -29.72 -20.81 -16.05
CA PRO A 919 -29.62 -20.72 -17.51
C PRO A 919 -28.46 -21.57 -18.04
N PRO A 920 -28.48 -21.97 -19.34
CA PRO A 920 -27.36 -22.63 -19.98
C PRO A 920 -26.06 -21.83 -19.84
N GLY A 921 -25.06 -22.44 -19.21
CA GLY A 921 -23.79 -21.80 -18.90
C GLY A 921 -22.96 -22.57 -17.89
N ARG A 922 -21.88 -21.96 -17.39
CA ARG A 922 -20.90 -22.60 -16.52
C ARG A 922 -21.52 -23.16 -15.23
N GLU A 923 -22.39 -22.40 -14.58
CA GLU A 923 -23.01 -22.81 -13.31
C GLU A 923 -23.92 -24.03 -13.50
N GLN A 924 -24.70 -24.06 -14.58
CA GLN A 924 -25.53 -25.23 -14.90
C GLN A 924 -24.66 -26.46 -15.23
N ALA A 925 -23.55 -26.29 -15.96
CA ALA A 925 -22.61 -27.38 -16.28
C ALA A 925 -22.02 -28.01 -15.02
N ILE A 926 -21.64 -27.20 -14.03
CA ILE A 926 -21.15 -27.68 -12.74
C ILE A 926 -22.21 -28.52 -12.02
N VAL A 927 -23.47 -28.09 -12.04
CA VAL A 927 -24.58 -28.85 -11.42
C VAL A 927 -24.84 -30.16 -12.17
N LEU A 928 -24.77 -30.16 -13.50
CA LEU A 928 -24.87 -31.36 -14.33
C LEU A 928 -23.81 -32.39 -13.95
N GLY A 929 -22.56 -31.96 -13.75
CA GLY A 929 -21.47 -32.83 -13.30
C GLY A 929 -21.72 -33.43 -11.91
N ASP A 930 -22.23 -32.63 -10.96
CA ASP A 930 -22.59 -33.12 -9.62
C ASP A 930 -23.73 -34.17 -9.67
N ILE A 931 -24.76 -33.95 -10.51
CA ILE A 931 -25.85 -34.92 -10.74
C ILE A 931 -25.31 -36.21 -11.40
N ALA A 932 -24.49 -36.06 -12.43
CA ALA A 932 -23.95 -37.18 -13.18
C ALA A 932 -23.11 -38.12 -12.30
N ARG A 933 -22.29 -37.56 -11.41
CA ARG A 933 -21.50 -38.34 -10.45
C ARG A 933 -22.37 -39.16 -9.50
N ILE A 934 -23.43 -38.55 -8.95
CA ILE A 934 -24.39 -39.24 -8.06
C ILE A 934 -25.10 -40.37 -8.82
N ARG A 935 -25.54 -40.13 -10.06
CA ARG A 935 -26.20 -41.15 -10.90
C ARG A 935 -25.25 -42.30 -11.26
N ALA A 936 -24.00 -42.00 -11.56
CA ALA A 936 -22.98 -43.02 -11.81
C ALA A 936 -22.77 -43.93 -10.58
N GLU A 937 -22.70 -43.37 -9.38
CA GLU A 937 -22.59 -44.12 -8.12
C GLU A 937 -23.81 -45.03 -7.87
N LYS A 938 -24.99 -44.64 -8.33
CA LYS A 938 -26.23 -45.44 -8.27
C LYS A 938 -26.31 -46.55 -9.33
N GLY A 939 -25.37 -46.61 -10.26
CA GLY A 939 -25.41 -47.56 -11.38
C GLY A 939 -26.29 -47.10 -12.55
N GLU A 940 -26.79 -45.85 -12.54
CA GLU A 940 -27.51 -45.23 -13.65
C GLU A 940 -26.51 -44.69 -14.70
N VAL A 941 -25.68 -45.60 -15.20
CA VAL A 941 -24.47 -45.27 -15.97
C VAL A 941 -24.78 -44.49 -17.25
N GLU A 942 -25.89 -44.81 -17.91
CA GLU A 942 -26.21 -44.29 -19.23
C GLU A 942 -26.67 -42.84 -19.13
N GLY A 943 -27.50 -42.55 -18.12
CA GLY A 943 -27.91 -41.18 -17.81
C GLY A 943 -26.75 -40.32 -17.32
N ALA A 944 -25.81 -40.88 -16.56
CA ALA A 944 -24.61 -40.16 -16.14
C ALA A 944 -23.72 -39.75 -17.32
N LEU A 945 -23.52 -40.65 -18.29
CA LEU A 945 -22.75 -40.37 -19.50
C LEU A 945 -23.41 -39.31 -20.40
N GLU A 946 -24.75 -39.31 -20.52
CA GLU A 946 -25.49 -38.28 -21.25
C GLU A 946 -25.29 -36.89 -20.62
N LEU A 947 -25.41 -36.79 -19.29
CA LEU A 947 -25.20 -35.53 -18.56
C LEU A 947 -23.76 -34.99 -18.70
N HIS A 948 -22.75 -35.85 -18.59
CA HIS A 948 -21.36 -35.44 -18.83
C HIS A 948 -21.09 -35.03 -20.30
N GLN A 949 -21.81 -35.60 -21.27
CA GLN A 949 -21.73 -35.13 -22.66
C GLN A 949 -22.36 -33.74 -22.86
N GLU A 950 -23.43 -33.43 -22.13
CA GLU A 950 -23.99 -32.07 -22.09
C GLU A 950 -23.01 -31.09 -21.45
N GLU A 951 -22.38 -31.48 -20.34
CA GLU A 951 -21.34 -30.70 -19.66
C GLU A 951 -20.15 -30.39 -20.59
N LEU A 952 -19.65 -31.38 -21.34
CA LEU A 952 -18.57 -31.20 -22.32
C LEU A 952 -18.92 -30.14 -23.37
N LYS A 953 -20.13 -30.18 -23.94
CA LYS A 953 -20.57 -29.19 -24.95
C LYS A 953 -20.55 -27.78 -24.39
N VAL A 954 -20.93 -27.60 -23.13
CA VAL A 954 -20.90 -26.29 -22.47
C VAL A 954 -19.46 -25.81 -22.27
N TYR A 955 -18.57 -26.63 -21.71
CA TYR A 955 -17.17 -26.23 -21.49
C TYR A 955 -16.41 -26.00 -22.81
N GLU A 956 -16.71 -26.75 -23.86
CA GLU A 956 -16.16 -26.52 -25.21
C GLU A 956 -16.63 -25.18 -25.78
N GLY A 957 -17.92 -24.86 -25.66
CA GLY A 957 -18.46 -23.56 -26.06
C GLY A 957 -17.87 -22.37 -25.28
N LEU A 958 -17.47 -22.59 -24.02
CA LEU A 958 -16.81 -21.59 -23.17
C LEU A 958 -15.28 -21.53 -23.36
N GLY A 959 -14.68 -22.49 -24.06
CA GLY A 959 -13.23 -22.65 -24.14
C GLY A 959 -12.55 -23.03 -22.81
N ASP A 960 -13.30 -23.57 -21.85
CA ASP A 960 -12.79 -23.98 -20.53
C ASP A 960 -12.10 -25.36 -20.64
N LYS A 961 -10.83 -25.34 -21.06
CA LYS A 961 -10.03 -26.55 -21.27
C LYS A 961 -9.85 -27.38 -20.01
N ARG A 962 -9.77 -26.75 -18.82
CA ARG A 962 -9.55 -27.44 -17.55
C ARG A 962 -10.81 -28.21 -17.14
N SER A 963 -11.97 -27.56 -17.15
CA SER A 963 -13.23 -28.22 -16.78
C SER A 963 -13.60 -29.32 -17.78
N ARG A 964 -13.31 -29.11 -19.08
CA ARG A 964 -13.41 -30.18 -20.10
C ARG A 964 -12.57 -31.40 -19.74
N ALA A 965 -11.31 -31.22 -19.32
CA ALA A 965 -10.44 -32.33 -18.94
C ALA A 965 -10.98 -33.11 -17.73
N VAL A 966 -11.47 -32.40 -16.71
CA VAL A 966 -12.12 -33.02 -15.54
C VAL A 966 -13.31 -33.89 -15.97
N THR A 967 -14.18 -33.37 -16.85
CA THR A 967 -15.32 -34.15 -17.36
C THR A 967 -14.89 -35.37 -18.17
N LEU A 968 -13.80 -35.29 -18.95
CA LEU A 968 -13.24 -36.44 -19.66
C LEU A 968 -12.76 -37.52 -18.67
N GLY A 969 -12.13 -37.14 -17.57
CA GLY A 969 -11.74 -38.05 -16.49
C GLY A 969 -12.94 -38.73 -15.83
N ASP A 970 -14.02 -38.00 -15.56
CA ASP A 970 -15.27 -38.56 -15.02
C ASP A 970 -15.88 -39.60 -15.98
N ILE A 971 -15.96 -39.29 -17.27
CA ILE A 971 -16.41 -40.25 -18.31
C ILE A 971 -15.50 -41.47 -18.39
N ALA A 972 -14.19 -41.28 -18.32
CA ALA A 972 -13.20 -42.36 -18.40
C ALA A 972 -13.38 -43.35 -17.24
N ARG A 973 -13.56 -42.86 -16.01
CA ARG A 973 -13.84 -43.71 -14.83
C ARG A 973 -15.12 -44.52 -14.98
N ILE A 974 -16.18 -43.90 -15.51
CA ILE A 974 -17.45 -44.58 -15.79
C ILE A 974 -17.27 -45.69 -16.84
N ARG A 975 -16.55 -45.41 -17.94
CA ARG A 975 -16.26 -46.40 -18.99
C ARG A 975 -15.38 -47.55 -18.50
N ALA A 976 -14.38 -47.26 -17.67
CA ALA A 976 -13.56 -48.29 -17.03
C ALA A 976 -14.43 -49.24 -16.18
N GLY A 977 -15.37 -48.70 -15.40
CA GLY A 977 -16.34 -49.49 -14.61
C GLY A 977 -17.27 -50.38 -15.46
N LYS A 978 -17.53 -50.02 -16.72
CA LYS A 978 -18.26 -50.85 -17.68
C LYS A 978 -17.42 -51.94 -18.36
N GLY A 979 -16.11 -51.95 -18.13
CA GLY A 979 -15.17 -52.83 -18.83
C GLY A 979 -14.71 -52.30 -20.19
N GLU A 980 -15.03 -51.06 -20.55
CA GLU A 980 -14.55 -50.37 -21.77
C GLU A 980 -13.14 -49.80 -21.54
N VAL A 981 -12.21 -50.67 -21.15
CA VAL A 981 -10.88 -50.31 -20.64
C VAL A 981 -10.07 -49.47 -21.61
N GLU A 982 -10.03 -49.84 -22.90
CA GLU A 982 -9.23 -49.11 -23.88
C GLU A 982 -9.78 -47.69 -24.15
N ALA A 983 -11.10 -47.53 -24.18
CA ALA A 983 -11.73 -46.22 -24.35
C ALA A 983 -11.49 -45.31 -23.14
N ALA A 984 -11.46 -45.87 -21.92
CA ALA A 984 -11.11 -45.13 -20.72
C ALA A 984 -9.65 -44.65 -20.73
N LEU A 985 -8.72 -45.51 -21.17
CA LEU A 985 -7.30 -45.15 -21.29
C LEU A 985 -7.05 -44.06 -22.33
N GLU A 986 -7.75 -44.07 -23.47
CA GLU A 986 -7.67 -43.01 -24.48
C GLU A 986 -8.11 -41.65 -23.92
N LEU A 987 -9.21 -41.62 -23.16
CA LEU A 987 -9.73 -40.40 -22.52
C LEU A 987 -8.76 -39.86 -21.46
N HIS A 988 -8.21 -40.71 -20.60
CA HIS A 988 -7.20 -40.29 -19.61
C HIS A 988 -5.88 -39.82 -20.27
N GLN A 989 -5.50 -40.37 -21.42
CA GLN A 989 -4.36 -39.85 -22.19
C GLN A 989 -4.62 -38.45 -22.77
N GLU A 990 -5.85 -38.19 -23.20
CA GLU A 990 -6.26 -36.84 -23.62
C GLU A 990 -6.23 -35.87 -22.43
N GLU A 991 -6.75 -36.29 -21.27
CA GLU A 991 -6.71 -35.53 -20.02
C GLU A 991 -5.27 -35.18 -19.60
N LEU A 992 -4.33 -36.13 -19.65
CA LEU A 992 -2.91 -35.88 -19.37
C LEU A 992 -2.33 -34.78 -20.26
N LYS A 993 -2.58 -34.83 -21.58
CA LYS A 993 -2.08 -33.80 -22.51
C LYS A 993 -2.62 -32.42 -22.18
N VAL A 994 -3.88 -32.34 -21.73
CA VAL A 994 -4.48 -31.07 -21.31
C VAL A 994 -3.81 -30.56 -20.03
N TYR A 995 -3.66 -31.40 -19.00
CA TYR A 995 -3.03 -30.98 -17.75
C TYR A 995 -1.54 -30.65 -17.91
N GLU A 996 -0.81 -31.34 -18.79
CA GLU A 996 0.57 -31.00 -19.15
C GLU A 996 0.65 -29.64 -19.86
N GLY A 997 -0.25 -29.37 -20.81
CA GLY A 997 -0.34 -28.08 -21.48
C GLY A 997 -0.75 -26.92 -20.55
N LEU A 998 -1.46 -27.22 -19.46
CA LEU A 998 -1.84 -26.26 -18.42
C LEU A 998 -0.80 -26.13 -17.29
N GLY A 999 0.21 -26.99 -17.25
CA GLY A 999 1.16 -27.06 -16.13
C GLY A 999 0.54 -27.57 -14.81
N ASP A 1000 -0.64 -28.21 -14.85
CA ASP A 1000 -1.35 -28.70 -13.67
C ASP A 1000 -0.80 -30.05 -13.19
N LYS A 1001 0.28 -29.98 -12.42
CA LYS A 1001 0.99 -31.16 -11.89
C LYS A 1001 0.12 -32.00 -10.97
N ARG A 1002 -0.78 -31.39 -10.18
CA ARG A 1002 -1.65 -32.11 -9.23
C ARG A 1002 -2.65 -32.98 -9.99
N SER A 1003 -3.38 -32.39 -10.93
CA SER A 1003 -4.39 -33.11 -11.71
C SER A 1003 -3.74 -34.18 -12.60
N ARG A 1004 -2.56 -33.91 -13.16
CA ARG A 1004 -1.73 -34.92 -13.86
C ARG A 1004 -1.44 -36.13 -12.96
N ALA A 1005 -1.02 -35.90 -11.72
CA ALA A 1005 -0.72 -36.99 -10.78
C ALA A 1005 -1.96 -37.83 -10.42
N VAL A 1006 -3.13 -37.20 -10.30
CA VAL A 1006 -4.41 -37.90 -10.10
C VAL A 1006 -4.70 -38.80 -11.30
N THR A 1007 -4.64 -38.26 -12.53
CA THR A 1007 -4.85 -39.04 -13.75
C THR A 1007 -3.87 -40.21 -13.90
N LEU A 1008 -2.59 -40.02 -13.55
CA LEU A 1008 -1.61 -41.12 -13.53
C LEU A 1008 -2.03 -42.24 -12.58
N GLY A 1009 -2.62 -41.89 -11.42
CA GLY A 1009 -3.16 -42.86 -10.47
C GLY A 1009 -4.34 -43.66 -11.00
N ASP A 1010 -5.26 -43.01 -11.71
CA ASP A 1010 -6.41 -43.68 -12.33
C ASP A 1010 -5.97 -44.62 -13.47
N ILE A 1011 -5.03 -44.19 -14.33
CA ILE A 1011 -4.42 -45.05 -15.36
C ILE A 1011 -3.72 -46.25 -14.71
N ALA A 1012 -2.96 -46.02 -13.63
CA ALA A 1012 -2.25 -47.07 -12.94
C ALA A 1012 -3.21 -48.13 -12.37
N ARG A 1013 -4.33 -47.71 -11.79
CA ARG A 1013 -5.38 -48.63 -11.30
C ARG A 1013 -5.97 -49.47 -12.43
N ILE A 1014 -6.32 -48.83 -13.56
CA ILE A 1014 -6.84 -49.54 -14.74
C ILE A 1014 -5.82 -50.57 -15.27
N ARG A 1015 -4.53 -50.24 -15.28
CA ARG A 1015 -3.46 -51.17 -15.69
C ARG A 1015 -3.27 -52.31 -14.70
N ALA A 1016 -3.35 -52.05 -13.39
CA ALA A 1016 -3.30 -53.07 -12.37
C ALA A 1016 -4.46 -54.09 -12.52
N ASP A 1017 -5.67 -53.61 -12.77
CA ASP A 1017 -6.86 -54.45 -13.01
C ASP A 1017 -6.73 -55.32 -14.27
N LYS A 1018 -5.98 -54.85 -15.28
CA LYS A 1018 -5.61 -55.61 -16.48
C LYS A 1018 -4.50 -56.65 -16.25
N GLY A 1019 -3.89 -56.67 -15.06
CA GLY A 1019 -2.77 -57.53 -14.71
C GLY A 1019 -1.39 -56.95 -15.06
N GLU A 1020 -1.32 -55.71 -15.51
CA GLU A 1020 -0.07 -54.99 -15.86
C GLU A 1020 0.54 -54.33 -14.61
N VAL A 1021 0.77 -55.13 -13.56
CA VAL A 1021 1.12 -54.63 -12.20
C VAL A 1021 2.40 -53.80 -12.17
N GLU A 1022 3.43 -54.17 -12.94
CA GLU A 1022 4.68 -53.40 -12.95
C GLU A 1022 4.54 -52.02 -13.60
N ALA A 1023 3.76 -51.92 -14.68
CA ALA A 1023 3.47 -50.63 -15.32
C ALA A 1023 2.61 -49.74 -14.40
N ALA A 1024 1.72 -50.34 -13.61
CA ALA A 1024 0.96 -49.62 -12.59
C ALA A 1024 1.87 -49.09 -11.46
N LEU A 1025 2.83 -49.90 -11.00
CA LEU A 1025 3.79 -49.49 -9.97
C LEU A 1025 4.70 -48.35 -10.44
N GLU A 1026 5.15 -48.35 -11.70
CA GLU A 1026 5.93 -47.25 -12.29
C GLU A 1026 5.13 -45.93 -12.29
N LEU A 1027 3.87 -45.98 -12.73
CA LEU A 1027 2.97 -44.82 -12.73
C LEU A 1027 2.67 -44.31 -11.32
N HIS A 1028 2.48 -45.20 -10.35
CA HIS A 1028 2.30 -44.82 -8.95
C HIS A 1028 3.57 -44.24 -8.32
N GLN A 1029 4.77 -44.69 -8.73
CA GLN A 1029 6.04 -44.07 -8.29
C GLN A 1029 6.21 -42.67 -8.88
N GLU A 1030 5.83 -42.46 -10.14
CA GLU A 1030 5.80 -41.12 -10.73
C GLU A 1030 4.80 -40.21 -10.00
N ARG A 1031 3.57 -40.71 -9.76
CA ARG A 1031 2.55 -40.02 -8.95
C ARG A 1031 3.07 -39.65 -7.56
N LEU A 1032 3.77 -40.57 -6.89
CA LEU A 1032 4.37 -40.36 -5.57
C LEU A 1032 5.39 -39.22 -5.62
N GLY A 1033 6.32 -39.24 -6.57
CA GLY A 1033 7.32 -38.18 -6.74
C GLY A 1033 6.71 -36.81 -7.03
N ILE A 1034 5.58 -36.77 -7.76
CA ILE A 1034 4.85 -35.52 -7.99
C ILE A 1034 4.24 -35.01 -6.68
N PHE A 1035 3.53 -35.85 -5.92
CA PHE A 1035 2.93 -35.40 -4.65
C PHE A 1035 3.94 -35.07 -3.57
N GLU A 1036 5.10 -35.73 -3.55
CA GLU A 1036 6.24 -35.35 -2.71
C GLU A 1036 6.79 -33.98 -3.11
N GLY A 1037 6.96 -33.71 -4.41
CA GLY A 1037 7.34 -32.40 -4.92
C GLY A 1037 6.30 -31.31 -4.66
N LEU A 1038 5.02 -31.67 -4.56
CA LEU A 1038 3.92 -30.76 -4.20
C LEU A 1038 3.72 -30.61 -2.67
N GLY A 1039 4.37 -31.44 -1.86
CA GLY A 1039 4.16 -31.48 -0.41
C GLY A 1039 2.77 -32.00 0.02
N ASP A 1040 2.03 -32.64 -0.88
CA ASP A 1040 0.69 -33.18 -0.58
C ASP A 1040 0.81 -34.49 0.20
N LYS A 1041 0.90 -34.37 1.53
CA LYS A 1041 1.00 -35.51 2.44
C LYS A 1041 -0.21 -36.44 2.36
N ARG A 1042 -1.44 -35.93 2.12
CA ARG A 1042 -2.64 -36.77 2.08
C ARG A 1042 -2.62 -37.65 0.83
N GLU A 1043 -2.39 -37.06 -0.34
CA GLU A 1043 -2.30 -37.82 -1.60
C GLU A 1043 -1.05 -38.69 -1.68
N ARG A 1044 0.04 -38.29 -1.02
CA ARG A 1044 1.20 -39.16 -0.78
C ARG A 1044 0.79 -40.41 0.00
N ALA A 1045 0.08 -40.25 1.11
CA ALA A 1045 -0.39 -41.38 1.93
C ALA A 1045 -1.37 -42.29 1.16
N VAL A 1046 -2.26 -41.71 0.35
CA VAL A 1046 -3.12 -42.48 -0.57
C VAL A 1046 -2.29 -43.29 -1.56
N THR A 1047 -1.31 -42.65 -2.22
CA THR A 1047 -0.43 -43.28 -3.20
C THR A 1047 0.41 -44.40 -2.57
N LEU A 1048 0.93 -44.20 -1.35
CA LEU A 1048 1.63 -45.25 -0.59
C LEU A 1048 0.70 -46.43 -0.29
N GLY A 1049 -0.57 -46.16 0.00
CA GLY A 1049 -1.59 -47.20 0.20
C GLY A 1049 -1.85 -48.04 -1.05
N ASP A 1050 -1.97 -47.39 -2.21
CA ASP A 1050 -2.15 -48.07 -3.51
C ASP A 1050 -0.93 -48.97 -3.82
N ILE A 1051 0.29 -48.46 -3.62
CA ILE A 1051 1.53 -49.23 -3.81
C ILE A 1051 1.61 -50.40 -2.83
N ALA A 1052 1.27 -50.17 -1.55
CA ALA A 1052 1.29 -51.20 -0.52
C ALA A 1052 0.35 -52.36 -0.85
N GLN A 1053 -0.86 -52.05 -1.32
CA GLN A 1053 -1.83 -53.05 -1.75
C GLN A 1053 -1.28 -53.91 -2.89
N MET A 1054 -0.74 -53.28 -3.94
CA MET A 1054 -0.14 -53.99 -5.09
C MET A 1054 1.04 -54.87 -4.69
N ARG A 1055 1.94 -54.38 -3.83
CA ARG A 1055 3.06 -55.16 -3.30
C ARG A 1055 2.59 -56.33 -2.44
N GLY A 1056 1.57 -56.13 -1.62
CA GLY A 1056 0.95 -57.18 -0.83
C GLY A 1056 0.34 -58.29 -1.71
N ASP A 1057 -0.33 -57.94 -2.80
CA ASP A 1057 -0.92 -58.90 -3.74
C ASP A 1057 0.15 -59.67 -4.55
N LYS A 1058 1.34 -59.09 -4.70
CA LYS A 1058 2.55 -59.76 -5.24
C LYS A 1058 3.26 -60.68 -4.23
N GLY A 1059 2.84 -60.67 -2.97
CA GLY A 1059 3.46 -61.43 -1.88
C GLY A 1059 4.63 -60.74 -1.19
N GLU A 1060 4.89 -59.47 -1.49
CA GLU A 1060 5.90 -58.62 -0.82
C GLU A 1060 5.31 -58.04 0.49
N VAL A 1061 4.95 -58.93 1.41
CA VAL A 1061 4.12 -58.62 2.58
C VAL A 1061 4.79 -57.63 3.54
N GLU A 1062 6.09 -57.80 3.81
CA GLU A 1062 6.85 -56.93 4.69
C GLU A 1062 6.94 -55.49 4.14
N ALA A 1063 7.19 -55.34 2.84
CA ALA A 1063 7.23 -54.04 2.18
C ALA A 1063 5.85 -53.35 2.18
N ALA A 1064 4.77 -54.11 2.03
CA ALA A 1064 3.41 -53.58 2.13
C ALA A 1064 3.09 -53.06 3.54
N LEU A 1065 3.55 -53.76 4.59
CA LEU A 1065 3.36 -53.33 5.98
C LEU A 1065 4.17 -52.08 6.32
N GLU A 1066 5.41 -51.96 5.83
CA GLU A 1066 6.23 -50.76 5.99
C GLU A 1066 5.57 -49.53 5.36
N LEU A 1067 5.07 -49.66 4.12
CA LEU A 1067 4.35 -48.59 3.43
C LEU A 1067 3.03 -48.23 4.14
N HIS A 1068 2.30 -49.20 4.67
CA HIS A 1068 1.11 -48.93 5.48
C HIS A 1068 1.43 -48.28 6.83
N GLN A 1069 2.56 -48.60 7.45
CA GLN A 1069 3.01 -47.95 8.68
C GLN A 1069 3.37 -46.48 8.40
N GLU A 1070 4.09 -46.19 7.32
CA GLU A 1070 4.36 -44.82 6.89
C GLU A 1070 3.07 -44.06 6.57
N ARG A 1071 2.13 -44.70 5.85
CA ARG A 1071 0.79 -44.16 5.58
C ARG A 1071 0.04 -43.82 6.88
N LEU A 1072 0.13 -44.67 7.91
CA LEU A 1072 -0.52 -44.47 9.19
C LEU A 1072 0.05 -43.25 9.92
N GLU A 1073 1.38 -43.13 10.00
CA GLU A 1073 2.06 -41.98 10.62
C GLU A 1073 1.68 -40.66 9.94
N ILE A 1074 1.53 -40.67 8.62
CA ILE A 1074 1.07 -39.49 7.87
C ILE A 1074 -0.37 -39.14 8.27
N PHE A 1075 -1.30 -40.10 8.29
CA PHE A 1075 -2.69 -39.80 8.65
C PHE A 1075 -2.87 -39.44 10.13
N GLU A 1076 -2.08 -40.01 11.04
CA GLU A 1076 -2.02 -39.59 12.45
C GLU A 1076 -1.53 -38.15 12.58
N GLY A 1077 -0.47 -37.78 11.85
CA GLY A 1077 0.03 -36.41 11.79
C GLY A 1077 -0.96 -35.42 11.13
N LEU A 1078 -1.88 -35.92 10.31
CA LEU A 1078 -2.97 -35.15 9.70
C LEU A 1078 -4.23 -35.08 10.57
N GLY A 1079 -4.34 -35.90 11.61
CA GLY A 1079 -5.59 -36.09 12.35
C GLY A 1079 -6.72 -36.70 11.50
N ASP A 1080 -6.41 -37.33 10.37
CA ASP A 1080 -7.39 -37.90 9.44
C ASP A 1080 -7.90 -39.26 9.97
N LYS A 1081 -8.98 -39.20 10.76
CA LYS A 1081 -9.60 -40.39 11.35
C LYS A 1081 -10.01 -41.44 10.31
N ASP A 1082 -10.52 -41.04 9.14
CA ASP A 1082 -10.95 -41.97 8.09
C ASP A 1082 -9.72 -42.69 7.48
N GLY A 1083 -8.67 -41.93 7.19
CA GLY A 1083 -7.39 -42.46 6.71
C GLY A 1083 -6.73 -43.42 7.71
N ILE A 1084 -6.76 -43.10 9.01
CA ILE A 1084 -6.27 -43.96 10.09
C ILE A 1084 -7.06 -45.27 10.11
N ALA A 1085 -8.39 -45.21 10.14
CA ALA A 1085 -9.23 -46.40 10.22
C ALA A 1085 -9.03 -47.33 9.02
N ASN A 1086 -8.97 -46.77 7.80
CA ASN A 1086 -8.73 -47.53 6.58
C ASN A 1086 -7.33 -48.19 6.57
N THR A 1087 -6.30 -47.47 7.03
CA THR A 1087 -4.93 -47.98 7.07
C THR A 1087 -4.78 -49.09 8.10
N MET A 1088 -5.34 -48.90 9.30
CA MET A 1088 -5.36 -49.94 10.34
C MET A 1088 -6.11 -51.19 9.89
N TRP A 1089 -7.24 -51.05 9.19
CA TRP A 1089 -7.99 -52.18 8.63
C TRP A 1089 -7.17 -52.92 7.55
N SER A 1090 -6.49 -52.19 6.67
CA SER A 1090 -5.62 -52.76 5.62
C SER A 1090 -4.48 -53.59 6.23
N MET A 1091 -3.80 -53.05 7.24
CA MET A 1091 -2.76 -53.77 7.99
C MET A 1091 -3.33 -55.00 8.70
N ALA A 1092 -4.50 -54.87 9.33
CA ALA A 1092 -5.13 -55.99 10.02
C ALA A 1092 -5.50 -57.13 9.08
N ARG A 1093 -5.97 -56.84 7.87
CA ARG A 1093 -6.26 -57.87 6.85
C ARG A 1093 -4.99 -58.59 6.38
N ILE A 1094 -3.86 -57.89 6.33
CA ILE A 1094 -2.55 -58.54 6.09
C ILE A 1094 -2.21 -59.48 7.25
N ASP A 1095 -2.32 -59.02 8.49
CA ASP A 1095 -2.06 -59.84 9.69
C ASP A 1095 -2.98 -61.07 9.77
N LEU A 1096 -4.28 -60.92 9.42
CA LEU A 1096 -5.25 -62.01 9.33
C LEU A 1096 -4.85 -63.06 8.28
N ARG A 1097 -4.42 -62.63 7.09
CA ARG A 1097 -3.90 -63.54 6.03
C ARG A 1097 -2.67 -64.32 6.51
N ARG A 1098 -1.84 -63.72 7.36
CA ARG A 1098 -0.67 -64.35 8.01
C ARG A 1098 -1.03 -65.20 9.24
N ARG A 1099 -2.32 -65.27 9.62
CA ARG A 1099 -2.81 -65.90 10.87
C ARG A 1099 -2.23 -65.29 12.15
N GLN A 1100 -1.85 -64.02 12.11
CA GLN A 1100 -1.37 -63.24 13.27
C GLN A 1100 -2.54 -62.54 13.97
N TYR A 1101 -3.43 -63.36 14.54
CA TYR A 1101 -4.71 -62.90 15.10
C TYR A 1101 -4.55 -61.89 16.26
N GLU A 1102 -3.52 -62.07 17.11
CA GLU A 1102 -3.22 -61.15 18.22
C GLU A 1102 -2.77 -59.76 17.75
N ALA A 1103 -2.09 -59.67 16.60
CA ALA A 1103 -1.67 -58.41 16.01
C ALA A 1103 -2.80 -57.71 15.24
N ALA A 1104 -3.68 -58.49 14.61
CA ALA A 1104 -4.82 -57.99 13.84
C ALA A 1104 -5.92 -57.40 14.74
N PHE A 1105 -6.25 -58.06 15.85
CA PHE A 1105 -7.36 -57.69 16.72
C PHE A 1105 -7.38 -56.23 17.20
N PRO A 1106 -6.30 -55.66 17.79
CA PRO A 1106 -6.31 -54.27 18.25
C PRO A 1106 -6.47 -53.26 17.10
N LYS A 1107 -5.96 -53.59 15.90
CA LYS A 1107 -6.09 -52.74 14.70
C LYS A 1107 -7.53 -52.73 14.20
N LEU A 1108 -8.18 -53.90 14.15
CA LEU A 1108 -9.59 -54.03 13.77
C LEU A 1108 -10.53 -53.31 14.73
N VAL A 1109 -10.32 -53.46 16.04
CA VAL A 1109 -11.15 -52.79 17.06
C VAL A 1109 -11.02 -51.28 16.97
N THR A 1110 -9.80 -50.77 16.75
CA THR A 1110 -9.57 -49.33 16.60
C THR A 1110 -10.23 -48.81 15.33
N ALA A 1111 -10.04 -49.50 14.19
CA ALA A 1111 -10.70 -49.14 12.93
C ALA A 1111 -12.23 -49.17 13.05
N TYR A 1112 -12.81 -50.19 13.70
CA TYR A 1112 -14.25 -50.30 13.89
C TYR A 1112 -14.81 -49.20 14.79
N ARG A 1113 -14.10 -48.85 15.87
CA ARG A 1113 -14.48 -47.75 16.76
C ARG A 1113 -14.47 -46.41 16.05
N ILE A 1114 -13.42 -46.13 15.27
CA ILE A 1114 -13.35 -44.89 14.51
C ILE A 1114 -14.50 -44.82 13.50
N ASN A 1115 -14.83 -45.90 12.80
CA ASN A 1115 -15.97 -45.93 11.89
C ASN A 1115 -17.32 -45.71 12.60
N LEU A 1116 -17.48 -46.18 13.85
CA LEU A 1116 -18.64 -45.87 14.68
C LEU A 1116 -18.68 -44.38 15.08
N GLU A 1117 -17.55 -43.80 15.48
CA GLU A 1117 -17.45 -42.36 15.80
C GLU A 1117 -17.79 -41.48 14.59
N LEU A 1118 -17.36 -41.90 13.39
CA LEU A 1118 -17.60 -41.19 12.14
C LEU A 1118 -18.98 -41.46 11.55
N GLY A 1119 -19.75 -42.42 12.08
CA GLY A 1119 -21.04 -42.82 11.51
C GLY A 1119 -20.95 -43.45 10.11
N ARG A 1120 -19.77 -43.95 9.71
CA ARG A 1120 -19.49 -44.52 8.37
C ARG A 1120 -20.04 -45.94 8.26
N LEU A 1121 -21.30 -46.05 7.83
CA LEU A 1121 -22.02 -47.34 7.77
C LEU A 1121 -21.31 -48.39 6.90
N ASP A 1122 -20.70 -47.97 5.80
CA ASP A 1122 -19.88 -48.80 4.91
C ASP A 1122 -18.69 -49.45 5.66
N GLY A 1123 -17.92 -48.64 6.39
CA GLY A 1123 -16.78 -49.09 7.16
C GLY A 1123 -17.18 -49.90 8.40
N ILE A 1124 -18.27 -49.53 9.08
CA ILE A 1124 -18.84 -50.32 10.18
C ILE A 1124 -19.16 -51.74 9.69
N CYS A 1125 -19.82 -51.87 8.55
CA CYS A 1125 -20.18 -53.18 7.99
C CYS A 1125 -18.94 -53.99 7.61
N MET A 1126 -17.99 -53.40 6.86
CA MET A 1126 -16.84 -54.13 6.33
C MET A 1126 -15.84 -54.53 7.43
N VAL A 1127 -15.51 -53.61 8.35
CA VAL A 1127 -14.61 -53.92 9.47
C VAL A 1127 -15.31 -54.80 10.51
N GLY A 1128 -16.63 -54.62 10.68
CA GLY A 1128 -17.45 -55.42 11.58
C GLY A 1128 -17.50 -56.90 11.22
N LEU A 1129 -17.42 -57.26 9.93
CA LEU A 1129 -17.27 -58.65 9.50
C LEU A 1129 -16.01 -59.31 10.08
N ASP A 1130 -14.87 -58.64 9.95
CA ASP A 1130 -13.58 -59.14 10.42
C ASP A 1130 -13.51 -59.18 11.95
N VAL A 1131 -14.00 -58.14 12.63
CA VAL A 1131 -14.08 -58.08 14.11
C VAL A 1131 -14.98 -59.18 14.65
N GLY A 1132 -16.18 -59.32 14.08
CA GLY A 1132 -17.19 -60.27 14.55
C GLY A 1132 -16.75 -61.72 14.39
N GLN A 1133 -16.17 -62.07 13.23
CA GLN A 1133 -15.59 -63.40 13.01
C GLN A 1133 -14.44 -63.70 13.98
N LEU A 1134 -13.56 -62.73 14.21
CA LEU A 1134 -12.41 -62.92 15.08
C LEU A 1134 -12.80 -63.06 16.57
N LEU A 1135 -13.82 -62.32 17.02
CA LEU A 1135 -14.40 -62.48 18.36
C LEU A 1135 -15.06 -63.85 18.55
N CYS A 1136 -15.80 -64.33 17.56
CA CYS A 1136 -16.36 -65.69 17.58
C CYS A 1136 -15.23 -66.74 17.66
N ALA A 1137 -14.15 -66.57 16.90
CA ALA A 1137 -12.99 -67.46 16.93
C ALA A 1137 -12.24 -67.45 18.27
N PHE A 1138 -12.24 -66.32 19.00
CA PHE A 1138 -11.66 -66.19 20.34
C PHE A 1138 -12.60 -66.61 21.49
N GLY A 1139 -13.81 -67.09 21.19
CA GLY A 1139 -14.76 -67.62 22.18
C GLY A 1139 -15.77 -66.59 22.70
N SER A 1140 -15.70 -65.32 22.30
CA SER A 1140 -16.70 -64.27 22.60
C SER A 1140 -17.85 -64.32 21.60
N VAL A 1141 -18.52 -65.47 21.49
CA VAL A 1141 -19.48 -65.75 20.40
C VAL A 1141 -20.67 -64.80 20.41
N GLN A 1142 -21.22 -64.46 21.57
CA GLN A 1142 -22.40 -63.59 21.67
C GLN A 1142 -22.10 -62.14 21.19
N GLU A 1143 -20.94 -61.59 21.54
CA GLU A 1143 -20.50 -60.26 21.09
C GLU A 1143 -20.16 -60.27 19.60
N GLY A 1144 -19.47 -61.31 19.12
CA GLY A 1144 -19.11 -61.47 17.71
C GLY A 1144 -20.35 -61.55 16.81
N VAL A 1145 -21.34 -62.38 17.18
CA VAL A 1145 -22.63 -62.48 16.48
C VAL A 1145 -23.40 -61.16 16.50
N GLY A 1146 -23.35 -60.40 17.60
CA GLY A 1146 -23.99 -59.07 17.67
C GLY A 1146 -23.39 -58.06 16.69
N ILE A 1147 -22.07 -58.07 16.50
CA ILE A 1147 -21.40 -57.20 15.51
C ILE A 1147 -21.69 -57.65 14.07
N LEU A 1148 -21.73 -58.96 13.83
CA LEU A 1148 -22.10 -59.51 12.53
C LEU A 1148 -23.55 -59.18 12.16
N ALA A 1149 -24.48 -59.26 13.11
CA ALA A 1149 -25.88 -58.88 12.91
C ALA A 1149 -26.02 -57.39 12.56
N ARG A 1150 -25.27 -56.51 13.24
CA ARG A 1150 -25.21 -55.08 12.90
C ARG A 1150 -24.66 -54.85 11.49
N SER A 1151 -23.64 -55.62 11.10
CA SER A 1151 -23.05 -55.53 9.76
C SER A 1151 -24.03 -56.00 8.68
N ARG A 1152 -24.76 -57.09 8.93
CA ARG A 1152 -25.86 -57.57 8.07
C ARG A 1152 -26.93 -56.50 7.88
N ASP A 1153 -27.43 -55.93 8.97
CA ASP A 1153 -28.50 -54.91 8.93
C ASP A 1153 -28.02 -53.66 8.21
N GLY A 1154 -26.76 -53.25 8.43
CA GLY A 1154 -26.15 -52.16 7.67
C GLY A 1154 -26.01 -52.47 6.18
N PHE A 1155 -25.67 -53.71 5.77
CA PHE A 1155 -25.66 -54.09 4.36
C PHE A 1155 -27.05 -54.06 3.72
N VAL A 1156 -28.12 -54.37 4.47
CA VAL A 1156 -29.51 -54.20 4.00
C VAL A 1156 -29.80 -52.71 3.77
N THR A 1157 -29.45 -51.84 4.73
CA THR A 1157 -29.62 -50.39 4.60
C THR A 1157 -28.83 -49.81 3.42
N LEU A 1158 -27.66 -50.38 3.12
CA LEU A 1158 -26.82 -50.00 1.96
C LEU A 1158 -27.28 -50.65 0.64
N GLY A 1159 -28.38 -51.41 0.62
CA GLY A 1159 -28.89 -52.09 -0.58
C GLY A 1159 -28.03 -53.27 -1.06
N ARG A 1160 -27.01 -53.70 -0.30
CA ARG A 1160 -26.10 -54.79 -0.65
C ARG A 1160 -26.64 -56.15 -0.19
N MET A 1161 -27.75 -56.56 -0.78
CA MET A 1161 -28.52 -57.74 -0.35
C MET A 1161 -27.75 -59.08 -0.46
N GLU A 1162 -26.76 -59.18 -1.35
CA GLU A 1162 -25.89 -60.36 -1.43
C GLU A 1162 -24.96 -60.47 -0.22
N MET A 1163 -24.33 -59.35 0.16
CA MET A 1163 -23.46 -59.28 1.35
C MET A 1163 -24.25 -59.50 2.64
N ALA A 1164 -25.47 -58.97 2.73
CA ALA A 1164 -26.36 -59.21 3.86
C ALA A 1164 -26.71 -60.71 4.00
N ARG A 1165 -27.08 -61.37 2.89
CA ARG A 1165 -27.38 -62.81 2.88
C ARG A 1165 -26.15 -63.66 3.23
N TRP A 1166 -24.99 -63.29 2.70
CA TRP A 1166 -23.73 -63.96 3.04
C TRP A 1166 -23.38 -63.81 4.53
N THR A 1167 -23.55 -62.60 5.08
CA THR A 1167 -23.30 -62.34 6.50
C THR A 1167 -24.26 -63.13 7.39
N GLN A 1168 -25.53 -63.25 6.99
CA GLN A 1168 -26.51 -64.09 7.70
C GLN A 1168 -26.09 -65.57 7.70
N ALA A 1169 -25.72 -66.11 6.53
CA ALA A 1169 -25.25 -67.49 6.43
C ALA A 1169 -23.99 -67.74 7.28
N LEU A 1170 -23.15 -66.71 7.46
CA LEU A 1170 -21.97 -66.78 8.32
C LEU A 1170 -22.33 -66.76 9.82
N ILE A 1171 -23.36 -66.01 10.22
CA ILE A 1171 -23.91 -66.04 11.59
C ILE A 1171 -24.48 -67.42 11.92
N ASP A 1172 -25.23 -68.02 10.98
CA ASP A 1172 -25.91 -69.32 11.15
C ASP A 1172 -24.91 -70.48 11.34
N GLN A 1173 -23.66 -70.31 10.90
CA GLN A 1173 -22.58 -71.30 11.03
C GLN A 1173 -21.78 -71.20 12.35
N MET A 1174 -22.02 -70.16 13.17
CA MET A 1174 -21.32 -69.97 14.44
C MET A 1174 -22.00 -70.73 15.60
N PRO A 1175 -21.25 -71.31 16.56
CA PRO A 1175 -21.82 -72.13 17.62
C PRO A 1175 -22.69 -71.28 18.58
N GLY A 1176 -24.01 -71.30 18.39
CA GLY A 1176 -24.99 -70.48 19.12
C GLY A 1176 -25.91 -69.64 18.24
N GLY A 1177 -25.81 -69.72 16.91
CA GLY A 1177 -26.82 -69.18 15.99
C GLY A 1177 -28.11 -69.99 16.07
N ASP A 1178 -29.24 -69.34 16.33
CA ASP A 1178 -30.55 -69.98 16.19
C ASP A 1178 -30.74 -70.44 14.73
N PRO A 1179 -31.25 -71.66 14.48
CA PRO A 1179 -31.44 -72.17 13.12
C PRO A 1179 -32.53 -71.38 12.37
N PRO A 1180 -32.55 -71.42 11.03
CA PRO A 1180 -33.46 -70.61 10.24
C PRO A 1180 -34.90 -71.05 10.49
N SER A 1181 -35.76 -70.14 10.95
CA SER A 1181 -37.20 -70.37 10.98
C SER A 1181 -37.72 -70.38 9.53
N GLU A 1182 -38.09 -71.56 9.05
CA GLU A 1182 -38.89 -71.74 7.84
C GLU A 1182 -40.12 -70.81 7.89
N GLY A 1183 -40.33 -70.04 6.82
CA GLY A 1183 -41.47 -69.14 6.71
C GLY A 1183 -42.81 -69.91 6.63
N PRO A 1184 -43.93 -69.32 7.10
CA PRO A 1184 -45.22 -69.86 6.78
C PRO A 1184 -45.62 -69.45 5.36
N GLU A 1185 -46.09 -70.44 4.61
CA GLU A 1185 -46.98 -70.25 3.47
C GLU A 1185 -48.09 -69.24 3.79
N SER A 1186 -48.38 -68.34 2.86
CA SER A 1186 -49.74 -67.85 2.67
C SER A 1186 -50.02 -67.64 1.19
N SER A 1187 -50.81 -68.55 0.66
CA SER A 1187 -51.75 -68.37 -0.44
C SER A 1187 -52.74 -67.24 -0.14
N ASP A 1188 -52.71 -66.19 -0.97
CA ASP A 1188 -53.82 -65.58 -1.74
C ASP A 1188 -53.46 -64.14 -2.15
#